data_AF-A0A8T4USX9-F1
#
_entry.id   AF-A0A8T4USX9-F1
#
_cell.length_a   1.000
_cell.length_b   1.000
_cell.length_c   1.000
_cell.angle_alpha   90.00
_cell.angle_beta   90.00
_cell.angle_gamma   90.00
#
_symmetry.space_group_name_H-M   'P 1'
#
loop_
_entity.id
_entity.type
_entity.pdbx_description
1 polymer ?
#
loop_
_entity_poly.entity_id
_entity_poly.type
_entity_poly.pdbx_seq_one_letter_code
_entity_poly.pdbx_strand_id
1 'polypeptide(L)'
;MKKRFESKFISYILIISFIFLAVILSLVYFNITGYAILGAHHDYTLKSCYGGSNANNICSVGADCPSGTCLDPVVAWWSLDEASGTRYSTGGSCGDAGSDCDLADGNTVGQDTTNKMEGSASANFIAADNEYLRCTSANCNELNIIGSITAGCWLRTPIANHNTGSVWMVKFASNSGYRLATGTSNSRITCLIGDGTDSQSHSSANSVLGDDVFTHTVCRYNNNVSEIRVFINGVLNGAQTTQQTMLNSSANFELSRSDNPAIDWQGQLDECFVANQTYTNQQICEICRFGLDGEESDRGSLCGNCDYGTPINPPSDTTPPVRSSGSPSGSLAAGTTQTYISLNTDEISTCRYSTNPGTSYSSMVNTFQTTGGMGHSQLITGLSNGQNYNYYVRCNDTSGNFNTNDFTISFSVSSIGQTCGNNLIEGSEQCDLTNLNGQTCITQGFGSGTLSCLTSCTFNTSNCIGSSTSGTTYYVSLSGDDNNPGTLAQPWKTIGKANQMLQAGDTVLIHAGTYNEHIRPINSGTNNTNRITYRPFGNGNVTLTSNGIGTRTASGALALGNLKYVTVNGNAPGDPQNVRSLIVKQLSTSSYGNMCGSEGVIVENTEMLPPLTQAANRGFSLCLSWWTDINISETKYNILRDNHIVGVSAPVWLSIPPTDYTEDLIDLSLGAHHNIVEGNNIEVATHSTLRSVDPTLNANIFRNNLVYNPEHGAINLYGAGRLLSEGSEYLIENNFLISSAKTISPNGTAGNALQLSSSGVIVRYNVLSESGEAVNPRERTAGLSTSAGTTGGGNMNINIYNRYYHNTIVKNRGVAMNQHDFGDAIAMGQHKYVNNFLYDSDSNRTGVKLVEYWDTRIDTNDRWIRNVFGNPGGSSQDVIITNRQGGSSLSQAITNLRNPQDPEFTSWNGFDNIYDNNISFIDYTNGNYYLSSDSQYIDSGSPLTTVIGSGSGTTLTVEDSRFFYGEASEFPNWMNVQNDWIAVGTDLASANKVQIVSINDTTNVLVLTNSISWSSGDFVWLWKDSDGTQLIYGDAPDIGAFEYCDNSTYNCSATETPPTLPICGNLIVESGEFCDDIFLNGQTCVTQGFDSGTLSCSASCTFDISGCTNIEDQSSGSGGGGGGGISKLKEAIEDVVDKIVEIVDDIISKESPEEKIDIDLENPQDQELSGGIRKQHSLTAVAIVSIIFVLLVFGLIYTAYVLWKRIISSEFSKGKKNKK
;
A
#
# COMPACT_ATOMS: atom_id res chain seq x y z
N MET A 1 -50.13 -50.90 -11.20
CA MET A 1 -48.73 -51.24 -10.86
C MET A 1 -47.88 -49.99 -10.63
N LYS A 2 -47.68 -49.09 -11.61
CA LYS A 2 -46.93 -47.81 -11.50
C LYS A 2 -46.77 -47.23 -10.08
N LYS A 3 -47.84 -46.73 -9.43
CA LYS A 3 -47.79 -46.19 -8.04
C LYS A 3 -47.19 -47.11 -6.95
N ARG A 4 -47.33 -48.44 -7.06
CA ARG A 4 -46.69 -49.41 -6.14
C ARG A 4 -45.20 -49.61 -6.43
N PHE A 5 -44.75 -49.36 -7.65
CA PHE A 5 -43.33 -49.42 -8.02
C PHE A 5 -42.63 -48.10 -7.70
N GLU A 6 -43.26 -46.96 -8.00
CA GLU A 6 -42.79 -45.62 -7.61
C GLU A 6 -42.63 -45.51 -6.08
N SER A 7 -43.62 -45.99 -5.31
CA SER A 7 -43.53 -46.07 -3.84
C SER A 7 -42.34 -46.91 -3.37
N LYS A 8 -42.10 -48.10 -3.96
CA LYS A 8 -40.94 -48.93 -3.59
C LYS A 8 -39.61 -48.32 -4.02
N PHE A 9 -39.55 -47.65 -5.17
CA PHE A 9 -38.34 -46.99 -5.66
C PHE A 9 -37.95 -45.81 -4.77
N ILE A 10 -38.92 -45.00 -4.33
CA ILE A 10 -38.72 -43.95 -3.32
C ILE A 10 -38.27 -44.56 -1.99
N SER A 11 -38.85 -45.67 -1.53
CA SER A 11 -38.36 -46.38 -0.33
C SER A 11 -36.92 -46.88 -0.48
N TYR A 12 -36.52 -47.39 -1.65
CA TYR A 12 -35.13 -47.81 -1.89
C TYR A 12 -34.15 -46.62 -1.88
N ILE A 13 -34.52 -45.49 -2.51
CA ILE A 13 -33.71 -44.27 -2.44
C ILE A 13 -33.58 -43.80 -0.99
N LEU A 14 -34.67 -43.71 -0.23
CA LEU A 14 -34.64 -43.28 1.17
C LEU A 14 -33.82 -44.22 2.07
N ILE A 15 -33.88 -45.55 1.84
CA ILE A 15 -33.05 -46.52 2.56
C ILE A 15 -31.56 -46.33 2.22
N ILE A 16 -31.22 -46.13 0.94
CA ILE A 16 -29.84 -45.87 0.53
C ILE A 16 -29.33 -44.54 1.12
N SER A 17 -30.12 -43.48 1.06
CA SER A 17 -29.80 -42.18 1.68
C SER A 17 -29.60 -42.30 3.20
N PHE A 18 -30.41 -43.10 3.91
CA PHE A 18 -30.23 -43.33 5.35
C PHE A 18 -28.96 -44.13 5.66
N ILE A 19 -28.62 -45.14 4.85
CA ILE A 19 -27.37 -45.91 5.00
C ILE A 19 -26.16 -45.01 4.76
N PHE A 20 -26.18 -44.18 3.70
CA PHE A 20 -25.09 -43.23 3.44
C PHE A 20 -24.99 -42.13 4.51
N LEU A 21 -26.11 -41.61 5.02
CA LEU A 21 -26.10 -40.66 6.15
C LEU A 21 -25.50 -41.30 7.41
N ALA A 22 -25.81 -42.57 7.69
CA ALA A 22 -25.22 -43.31 8.80
C ALA A 22 -23.70 -43.56 8.60
N VAL A 23 -23.24 -43.83 7.37
CA VAL A 23 -21.81 -43.95 7.06
C VAL A 23 -21.10 -42.60 7.21
N ILE A 24 -21.68 -41.50 6.70
CA ILE A 24 -21.13 -40.14 6.87
C ILE A 24 -21.06 -39.77 8.35
N LEU A 25 -22.13 -39.99 9.12
CA LEU A 25 -22.12 -39.77 10.57
C LEU A 25 -21.09 -40.65 11.29
N SER A 26 -20.89 -41.89 10.84
CA SER A 26 -19.86 -42.77 11.43
C SER A 26 -18.44 -42.28 11.13
N LEU A 27 -18.18 -41.80 9.91
CA LEU A 27 -16.89 -41.23 9.52
C LEU A 27 -16.62 -39.89 10.23
N VAL A 28 -17.62 -39.02 10.34
CA VAL A 28 -17.55 -37.77 11.10
C VAL A 28 -17.30 -38.06 12.59
N TYR A 29 -18.00 -39.03 13.18
CA TYR A 29 -17.76 -39.46 14.57
C TYR A 29 -16.32 -39.98 14.75
N PHE A 30 -15.81 -40.79 13.82
CA PHE A 30 -14.43 -41.31 13.89
C PHE A 30 -13.36 -40.21 13.81
N ASN A 31 -13.60 -39.15 13.01
CA ASN A 31 -12.69 -38.00 12.95
C ASN A 31 -12.79 -37.13 14.23
N ILE A 32 -14.00 -36.88 14.73
CA ILE A 32 -14.23 -36.08 15.94
C ILE A 32 -13.66 -36.77 17.20
N THR A 33 -13.72 -38.11 17.29
CA THR A 33 -13.08 -38.85 18.40
C THR A 33 -11.60 -39.18 18.16
N GLY A 34 -11.03 -38.80 17.01
CA GLY A 34 -9.60 -38.98 16.69
C GLY A 34 -8.73 -37.78 17.04
N TYR A 35 -9.31 -36.57 17.09
CA TYR A 35 -8.59 -35.33 17.42
C TYR A 35 -8.58 -35.05 18.93
N ALA A 36 -7.80 -35.83 19.66
CA ALA A 36 -7.38 -35.51 21.02
C ALA A 36 -5.95 -36.03 21.27
N ILE A 37 -5.13 -35.23 21.95
CA ILE A 37 -3.73 -35.53 22.33
C ILE A 37 -2.74 -35.54 21.15
N LEU A 38 -2.35 -34.35 20.68
CA LEU A 38 -0.95 -33.88 20.61
C LEU A 38 -0.92 -32.47 20.01
N GLY A 39 -0.35 -31.50 20.74
CA GLY A 39 -0.15 -30.13 20.26
C GLY A 39 1.24 -29.94 19.66
N ALA A 40 1.36 -29.03 18.69
CA ALA A 40 2.62 -28.51 18.19
C ALA A 40 2.46 -27.00 17.96
N HIS A 41 3.42 -26.21 18.43
CA HIS A 41 3.44 -24.76 18.19
C HIS A 41 3.81 -24.46 16.73
N HIS A 42 3.31 -23.35 16.20
CA HIS A 42 3.90 -22.65 15.07
C HIS A 42 3.83 -21.15 15.36
N ASP A 43 4.96 -20.47 15.24
CA ASP A 43 5.10 -19.05 15.58
C ASP A 43 4.38 -18.13 14.58
N TYR A 44 3.60 -17.17 15.09
CA TYR A 44 3.16 -16.00 14.35
C TYR A 44 3.96 -14.78 14.84
N THR A 45 4.81 -14.23 13.99
CA THR A 45 5.58 -13.02 14.31
C THR A 45 4.74 -11.77 14.06
N LEU A 46 3.95 -11.36 15.05
CA LEU A 46 3.18 -10.11 14.98
C LEU A 46 4.12 -8.89 14.96
N LYS A 47 3.93 -7.99 13.98
CA LYS A 47 4.70 -6.73 13.81
C LYS A 47 3.81 -5.51 13.49
N SER A 48 4.32 -4.32 13.82
CA SER A 48 4.04 -3.73 15.14
C SER A 48 3.74 -2.18 15.12
N CYS A 49 2.62 -1.56 15.60
CA CYS A 49 2.47 -0.14 16.12
C CYS A 49 1.05 0.19 16.72
N TYR A 50 0.90 1.25 17.56
CA TYR A 50 -0.36 1.90 18.05
C TYR A 50 -0.34 3.43 17.76
N GLY A 51 -1.43 4.19 17.71
CA GLY A 51 -2.78 3.85 18.16
C GLY A 51 -3.97 4.40 17.36
N GLY A 52 -5.11 3.76 17.61
CA GLY A 52 -6.37 3.92 16.87
C GLY A 52 -7.42 2.89 17.27
N SER A 53 -7.76 2.84 18.57
CA SER A 53 -8.91 2.11 19.14
C SER A 53 -9.11 0.64 18.69
N ASN A 54 -8.05 -0.17 18.63
CA ASN A 54 -8.17 -1.63 18.45
C ASN A 54 -6.91 -2.32 19.00
N ALA A 55 -7.01 -2.81 20.24
CA ALA A 55 -5.90 -3.10 21.15
C ALA A 55 -4.98 -4.27 20.77
N ASN A 56 -4.09 -4.05 19.81
CA ASN A 56 -2.86 -4.81 19.60
C ASN A 56 -1.86 -3.94 18.83
N ASN A 57 -0.59 -3.90 19.28
CA ASN A 57 0.67 -3.57 18.54
C ASN A 57 1.52 -2.32 18.92
N ILE A 58 2.87 -2.36 18.78
CA ILE A 58 3.94 -1.37 19.18
C ILE A 58 5.14 -1.35 18.17
N CYS A 59 5.86 -0.22 18.04
CA CYS A 59 6.10 0.48 16.76
C CYS A 59 7.41 0.28 15.93
N SER A 60 7.56 1.09 14.86
CA SER A 60 8.79 1.34 14.07
C SER A 60 9.02 2.86 13.84
N VAL A 61 10.13 3.27 13.23
CA VAL A 61 10.75 4.61 13.45
C VAL A 61 10.10 5.76 12.65
N GLY A 62 9.49 6.74 13.34
CA GLY A 62 9.10 8.02 12.76
C GLY A 62 8.41 8.99 13.74
N ALA A 63 8.74 10.29 13.63
CA ALA A 63 8.10 11.48 14.25
C ALA A 63 7.58 11.42 15.71
N ASP A 64 6.50 10.69 15.98
CA ASP A 64 5.61 10.90 17.14
C ASP A 64 6.05 10.20 18.44
N CYS A 65 7.36 10.00 18.65
CA CYS A 65 7.90 9.38 19.86
C CYS A 65 9.17 10.11 20.35
N PRO A 66 9.05 11.19 21.15
CA PRO A 66 10.16 12.11 21.45
C PRO A 66 11.38 11.53 22.20
N SER A 67 11.28 10.35 22.81
CA SER A 67 12.37 9.69 23.54
C SER A 67 12.88 8.37 22.91
N GLY A 68 12.26 7.90 21.82
CA GLY A 68 12.78 6.80 20.99
C GLY A 68 12.63 5.37 21.54
N THR A 69 11.82 5.15 22.58
CA THR A 69 11.71 3.89 23.32
C THR A 69 10.42 3.11 22.98
N CYS A 70 10.36 2.56 21.77
CA CYS A 70 9.33 1.58 21.40
C CYS A 70 9.38 0.36 22.34
N LEU A 71 8.24 -0.01 22.94
CA LEU A 71 8.11 -1.16 23.85
C LEU A 71 7.80 -2.46 23.07
N ASP A 72 8.83 -3.11 22.54
CA ASP A 72 8.69 -4.50 22.07
C ASP A 72 8.09 -5.41 23.18
N PRO A 73 7.35 -6.46 22.80
CA PRO A 73 5.95 -6.56 23.25
C PRO A 73 5.74 -6.88 24.74
N VAL A 74 4.72 -6.20 25.29
CA VAL A 74 4.01 -6.66 26.48
C VAL A 74 3.25 -7.96 26.13
N VAL A 75 3.32 -8.96 27.00
CA VAL A 75 2.67 -10.27 26.81
C VAL A 75 1.19 -10.22 27.22
N ALA A 76 0.89 -9.55 28.32
CA ALA A 76 -0.47 -9.27 28.75
C ALA A 76 -0.50 -7.98 29.59
N TRP A 77 -1.59 -7.23 29.47
CA TRP A 77 -1.85 -6.02 30.25
C TRP A 77 -3.34 -5.88 30.57
N TRP A 78 -3.63 -5.06 31.57
CA TRP A 78 -4.95 -4.79 32.11
C TRP A 78 -5.05 -3.31 32.52
N SER A 79 -5.74 -2.52 31.70
CA SER A 79 -6.29 -1.21 32.06
C SER A 79 -7.83 -1.33 32.15
N LEU A 80 -8.50 -0.30 32.66
CA LEU A 80 -9.94 -0.30 32.94
C LEU A 80 -10.61 0.80 32.13
N ASP A 81 -11.52 0.43 31.22
CA ASP A 81 -12.14 1.43 30.35
C ASP A 81 -12.89 2.52 31.15
N GLU A 82 -12.52 3.73 30.77
CA GLU A 82 -12.79 4.96 31.44
C GLU A 82 -14.23 5.47 31.22
N ALA A 83 -14.83 5.07 30.10
CA ALA A 83 -16.13 5.55 29.66
C ALA A 83 -17.29 4.60 30.02
N SER A 84 -17.13 3.28 29.89
CA SER A 84 -18.25 2.33 29.99
C SER A 84 -18.50 1.74 31.37
N GLY A 85 -17.48 1.67 32.22
CA GLY A 85 -17.51 0.89 33.45
C GLY A 85 -17.46 -0.64 33.25
N THR A 86 -17.04 -1.11 32.08
CA THR A 86 -16.84 -2.53 31.76
C THR A 86 -15.38 -2.83 31.40
N ARG A 87 -14.91 -4.07 31.67
CA ARG A 87 -13.58 -4.53 31.26
C ARG A 87 -13.45 -4.38 29.73
N TYR A 88 -12.40 -3.73 29.23
CA TYR A 88 -12.11 -3.66 27.78
C TYR A 88 -10.64 -4.01 27.51
N SER A 89 -10.40 -4.65 26.35
CA SER A 89 -9.09 -5.01 25.79
C SER A 89 -8.08 -5.72 26.72
N THR A 90 -7.99 -7.04 26.61
CA THR A 90 -6.74 -7.78 26.89
C THR A 90 -5.85 -7.77 25.65
N GLY A 91 -5.12 -6.68 25.40
CA GLY A 91 -4.27 -6.52 24.20
C GLY A 91 -2.95 -7.29 24.24
N GLY A 92 -3.01 -8.56 24.61
CA GLY A 92 -1.90 -9.53 24.55
C GLY A 92 -2.08 -10.53 23.40
N SER A 93 -1.16 -11.48 23.25
CA SER A 93 -1.21 -12.47 22.14
C SER A 93 -2.34 -13.51 22.25
N CYS A 94 -3.05 -13.51 23.38
CA CYS A 94 -4.33 -14.15 23.69
C CYS A 94 -5.37 -14.00 22.56
N GLY A 95 -5.29 -14.86 21.54
CA GLY A 95 -5.95 -14.63 20.26
C GLY A 95 -7.49 -14.54 20.29
N ASP A 96 -8.03 -13.74 19.37
CA ASP A 96 -9.47 -13.39 19.21
C ASP A 96 -10.40 -14.56 18.79
N ALA A 97 -10.07 -15.80 19.13
CA ALA A 97 -10.98 -16.93 19.07
C ALA A 97 -11.73 -17.01 20.41
N GLY A 98 -13.06 -16.81 20.37
CA GLY A 98 -13.89 -16.68 21.57
C GLY A 98 -13.64 -17.77 22.64
N SER A 99 -13.40 -17.30 23.87
CA SER A 99 -12.94 -18.00 25.07
C SER A 99 -11.53 -18.62 25.00
N ASP A 100 -10.51 -17.85 25.44
CA ASP A 100 -9.63 -18.36 26.52
C ASP A 100 -8.81 -17.37 27.39
N CYS A 101 -8.83 -16.05 27.17
CA CYS A 101 -8.17 -15.09 28.08
C CYS A 101 -9.11 -14.08 28.79
N ASP A 102 -10.43 -14.26 28.72
CA ASP A 102 -11.27 -13.68 29.77
C ASP A 102 -10.92 -14.38 31.08
N LEU A 103 -10.60 -13.59 32.11
CA LEU A 103 -10.18 -14.05 33.42
C LEU A 103 -11.40 -14.66 34.09
N ALA A 104 -11.51 -15.99 33.97
CA ALA A 104 -12.75 -16.77 33.88
C ALA A 104 -13.50 -16.98 35.21
N ASP A 105 -13.59 -15.93 36.02
CA ASP A 105 -14.59 -15.82 37.07
C ASP A 105 -15.73 -14.89 36.66
N GLY A 106 -16.91 -15.16 37.21
CA GLY A 106 -18.07 -14.26 37.07
C GLY A 106 -18.04 -13.10 38.05
N ASN A 107 -16.85 -12.71 38.55
CA ASN A 107 -16.71 -11.71 39.60
C ASN A 107 -16.52 -10.33 38.96
N THR A 108 -17.57 -9.51 39.02
CA THR A 108 -17.45 -8.07 38.75
C THR A 108 -16.58 -7.46 39.84
N VAL A 109 -15.31 -7.19 39.53
CA VAL A 109 -14.43 -6.41 40.42
C VAL A 109 -14.96 -4.99 40.51
N GLY A 110 -15.20 -4.50 41.72
CA GLY A 110 -15.73 -3.18 41.99
C GLY A 110 -14.80 -2.08 41.49
N GLN A 111 -15.29 -1.28 40.54
CA GLN A 111 -14.63 -0.04 40.13
C GLN A 111 -14.77 1.02 41.22
N ASP A 112 -13.66 1.65 41.59
CA ASP A 112 -13.66 2.89 42.36
C ASP A 112 -13.43 4.08 41.43
N THR A 113 -14.53 4.65 40.95
CA THR A 113 -14.55 5.90 40.18
C THR A 113 -14.29 7.16 41.04
N THR A 114 -14.07 7.00 42.36
CA THR A 114 -13.75 8.09 43.29
C THR A 114 -12.26 8.36 43.35
N ASN A 115 -11.44 7.30 43.31
CA ASN A 115 -9.98 7.38 43.41
C ASN A 115 -9.32 6.79 42.16
N LYS A 116 -9.31 7.60 41.11
CA LYS A 116 -8.84 7.27 39.76
C LYS A 116 -7.31 7.32 39.68
N MET A 117 -6.70 6.54 38.80
CA MET A 117 -5.47 6.88 38.06
C MET A 117 -5.91 7.10 36.60
N GLU A 118 -5.24 8.01 35.89
CA GLU A 118 -5.72 8.55 34.61
C GLU A 118 -7.22 8.97 34.63
N GLY A 119 -7.86 9.05 33.48
CA GLY A 119 -9.12 9.76 33.26
C GLY A 119 -10.37 9.19 33.93
N SER A 120 -10.46 7.90 34.36
CA SER A 120 -11.71 7.46 35.00
C SER A 120 -11.85 6.38 36.09
N ALA A 121 -11.08 5.29 36.19
CA ALA A 121 -11.41 4.25 37.18
C ALA A 121 -10.27 3.30 37.57
N SER A 122 -10.14 3.00 38.86
CA SER A 122 -9.26 1.93 39.37
C SER A 122 -10.06 0.73 39.88
N ALA A 123 -9.48 -0.47 39.87
CA ALA A 123 -10.13 -1.68 40.37
C ALA A 123 -9.80 -1.88 41.84
N ASN A 124 -10.82 -1.87 42.70
CA ASN A 124 -10.69 -2.10 44.13
C ASN A 124 -10.91 -3.59 44.43
N PHE A 125 -9.93 -4.23 45.06
CA PHE A 125 -10.00 -5.65 45.42
C PHE A 125 -10.10 -5.80 46.94
N ILE A 126 -11.22 -6.33 47.43
CA ILE A 126 -11.43 -6.60 48.86
C ILE A 126 -11.64 -8.11 49.08
N ALA A 127 -10.82 -8.70 49.95
CA ALA A 127 -10.82 -10.13 50.26
C ALA A 127 -12.10 -10.68 50.94
N ALA A 128 -13.17 -9.87 51.06
CA ALA A 128 -14.47 -10.28 51.56
C ALA A 128 -15.41 -10.77 50.43
N ASP A 129 -15.26 -10.24 49.21
CA ASP A 129 -16.31 -10.27 48.18
C ASP A 129 -15.98 -11.15 46.96
N ASN A 130 -14.87 -11.91 47.01
CA ASN A 130 -14.31 -12.72 45.92
C ASN A 130 -13.89 -11.91 44.67
N GLU A 131 -13.60 -10.62 44.83
CA GLU A 131 -13.05 -9.81 43.75
C GLU A 131 -11.57 -10.19 43.53
N TYR A 132 -11.27 -10.78 42.38
CA TYR A 132 -9.92 -11.09 41.89
C TYR A 132 -9.98 -11.28 40.37
N LEU A 133 -8.86 -11.65 39.75
CA LEU A 133 -8.77 -11.95 38.33
C LEU A 133 -7.89 -13.20 38.16
N ARG A 134 -8.41 -14.28 37.55
CA ARG A 134 -7.75 -15.60 37.51
C ARG A 134 -7.84 -16.26 36.14
N CYS A 135 -6.72 -16.75 35.63
CA CYS A 135 -6.63 -17.56 34.40
C CYS A 135 -5.97 -18.91 34.67
N THR A 136 -6.48 -20.01 34.10
CA THR A 136 -5.87 -21.33 34.32
C THR A 136 -4.60 -21.53 33.48
N SER A 137 -3.71 -22.41 33.94
CA SER A 137 -2.46 -22.73 33.25
C SER A 137 -2.61 -23.42 31.89
N ALA A 138 -3.81 -23.88 31.54
CA ALA A 138 -4.12 -24.39 30.21
C ALA A 138 -4.59 -23.30 29.23
N ASN A 139 -4.98 -22.13 29.74
CA ASN A 139 -5.71 -21.11 28.99
C ASN A 139 -4.77 -19.94 28.61
N CYS A 140 -4.20 -19.25 29.60
CA CYS A 140 -3.22 -18.18 29.37
C CYS A 140 -1.81 -18.73 29.17
N ASN A 141 -1.58 -19.38 28.03
CA ASN A 141 -0.33 -20.08 27.74
C ASN A 141 0.86 -19.13 27.53
N GLU A 142 0.68 -17.88 27.09
CA GLU A 142 1.80 -16.95 26.92
C GLU A 142 2.42 -16.50 28.26
N LEU A 143 1.64 -16.53 29.35
CA LEU A 143 2.14 -16.23 30.70
C LEU A 143 3.00 -17.37 31.28
N ASN A 144 3.20 -18.48 30.56
CA ASN A 144 4.14 -19.56 30.87
C ASN A 144 5.61 -19.17 30.60
N ILE A 145 6.02 -17.99 31.06
CA ILE A 145 7.31 -17.37 30.75
C ILE A 145 8.46 -18.21 31.32
N ILE A 146 9.44 -18.52 30.46
CA ILE A 146 10.71 -19.17 30.78
C ILE A 146 11.82 -18.18 30.42
N GLY A 147 12.71 -17.88 31.36
CA GLY A 147 13.77 -16.88 31.17
C GLY A 147 13.42 -15.50 31.75
N SER A 148 13.66 -14.43 30.98
CA SER A 148 13.52 -13.05 31.45
C SER A 148 12.06 -12.59 31.55
N ILE A 149 11.78 -11.65 32.45
CA ILE A 149 10.44 -11.07 32.65
C ILE A 149 10.54 -9.63 33.17
N THR A 150 9.59 -8.79 32.78
CA THR A 150 9.28 -7.52 33.45
C THR A 150 7.77 -7.49 33.72
N ALA A 151 7.36 -7.24 34.96
CA ALA A 151 5.95 -7.21 35.34
C ALA A 151 5.70 -6.16 36.42
N GLY A 152 4.55 -5.48 36.37
CA GLY A 152 4.22 -4.39 37.30
C GLY A 152 2.76 -4.02 37.33
N CYS A 153 2.40 -3.12 38.25
CA CYS A 153 1.10 -2.45 38.40
C CYS A 153 1.29 -1.15 39.19
N TRP A 154 0.36 -0.21 39.06
CA TRP A 154 0.09 0.78 40.12
C TRP A 154 -0.68 0.11 41.27
N LEU A 155 -0.27 0.43 42.50
CA LEU A 155 -0.84 -0.12 43.74
C LEU A 155 -1.29 1.03 44.66
N ARG A 156 -2.51 0.98 45.22
CA ARG A 156 -2.93 1.86 46.33
C ARG A 156 -3.56 1.04 47.46
N THR A 157 -3.26 1.39 48.70
CA THR A 157 -3.62 0.61 49.89
C THR A 157 -4.66 1.35 50.76
N PRO A 158 -5.83 0.74 51.05
CA PRO A 158 -6.98 1.44 51.63
C PRO A 158 -6.99 1.48 53.17
N ILE A 159 -6.02 0.85 53.84
CA ILE A 159 -5.95 0.78 55.31
C ILE A 159 -4.50 0.85 55.78
N ALA A 160 -4.23 1.72 56.75
CA ALA A 160 -2.99 1.70 57.51
C ALA A 160 -2.78 0.35 58.21
N ASN A 161 -1.56 -0.20 58.12
CA ASN A 161 -1.19 -1.60 58.46
C ASN A 161 -1.66 -2.64 57.44
N HIS A 162 -1.10 -2.61 56.23
CA HIS A 162 -1.36 -3.63 55.19
C HIS A 162 -0.89 -5.03 55.63
N ASN A 163 -1.58 -6.09 55.20
CA ASN A 163 -1.18 -7.47 55.52
C ASN A 163 0.21 -7.77 54.92
N THR A 164 1.19 -8.04 55.76
CA THR A 164 2.56 -8.30 55.32
C THR A 164 2.68 -9.68 54.66
N GLY A 165 3.10 -9.72 53.40
CA GLY A 165 3.05 -10.92 52.55
C GLY A 165 1.99 -10.88 51.44
N SER A 166 1.13 -9.85 51.39
CA SER A 166 0.05 -9.69 50.41
C SER A 166 0.50 -9.84 48.96
N VAL A 167 -0.19 -10.63 48.17
CA VAL A 167 0.14 -10.98 46.78
C VAL A 167 -0.82 -10.27 45.83
N TRP A 168 -0.31 -9.41 44.93
CA TRP A 168 -1.13 -8.77 43.89
C TRP A 168 -0.96 -9.38 42.51
N MET A 169 0.10 -10.14 42.24
CA MET A 169 0.29 -10.85 40.96
C MET A 169 1.10 -12.14 41.19
N VAL A 170 0.61 -13.28 40.71
CA VAL A 170 1.26 -14.59 40.91
C VAL A 170 0.99 -15.58 39.79
N LYS A 171 2.04 -16.32 39.42
CA LYS A 171 1.97 -17.60 38.71
C LYS A 171 3.07 -18.50 39.28
N PHE A 172 2.84 -19.01 40.50
CA PHE A 172 3.88 -19.63 41.31
C PHE A 172 3.37 -20.81 42.17
N ALA A 173 3.78 -22.03 41.81
CA ALA A 173 3.57 -23.26 42.56
C ALA A 173 4.84 -24.13 42.56
N SER A 174 5.03 -24.92 43.62
CA SER A 174 6.15 -25.88 43.74
C SER A 174 7.53 -25.29 43.41
N ASN A 175 7.82 -24.08 43.93
CA ASN A 175 9.04 -23.32 43.66
C ASN A 175 9.30 -22.99 42.18
N SER A 176 8.31 -23.05 41.30
CA SER A 176 8.44 -22.72 39.86
C SER A 176 7.61 -21.49 39.48
N GLY A 177 8.13 -20.63 38.60
CA GLY A 177 7.45 -19.44 38.07
C GLY A 177 7.81 -18.12 38.76
N TYR A 178 6.86 -17.18 38.82
CA TYR A 178 7.06 -15.82 39.37
C TYR A 178 5.93 -15.34 40.29
N ARG A 179 6.25 -14.47 41.25
CA ARG A 179 5.31 -13.83 42.17
C ARG A 179 5.75 -12.42 42.55
N LEU A 180 4.80 -11.50 42.65
CA LEU A 180 4.96 -10.15 43.16
C LEU A 180 4.10 -10.01 44.43
N ALA A 181 4.74 -9.66 45.55
CA ALA A 181 4.11 -9.64 46.87
C ALA A 181 4.73 -8.59 47.82
N THR A 182 4.05 -8.24 48.91
CA THR A 182 4.61 -7.36 49.94
C THR A 182 5.56 -8.12 50.86
N GLY A 183 6.58 -7.45 51.39
CA GLY A 183 7.53 -8.02 52.34
C GLY A 183 6.83 -8.43 53.65
N THR A 184 7.14 -9.62 54.14
CA THR A 184 6.53 -10.30 55.30
C THR A 184 6.69 -9.62 56.67
N SER A 185 7.21 -8.38 56.71
CA SER A 185 7.43 -7.62 57.94
C SER A 185 7.48 -6.09 57.81
N ASN A 186 7.38 -5.52 56.60
CA ASN A 186 7.92 -4.16 56.37
C ASN A 186 7.42 -3.40 55.12
N SER A 187 6.28 -3.73 54.50
CA SER A 187 5.70 -2.97 53.36
C SER A 187 6.69 -2.67 52.20
N ARG A 188 7.67 -3.57 52.00
CA ARG A 188 8.57 -3.59 50.83
C ARG A 188 7.85 -4.28 49.66
N ILE A 189 8.18 -3.92 48.43
CA ILE A 189 7.77 -4.67 47.23
C ILE A 189 8.76 -5.81 47.03
N THR A 190 8.28 -7.05 46.92
CA THR A 190 9.09 -8.26 46.82
C THR A 190 8.76 -9.04 45.54
N CYS A 191 9.78 -9.21 44.71
CA CYS A 191 9.75 -10.07 43.54
C CYS A 191 10.27 -11.45 43.93
N LEU A 192 9.63 -12.53 43.49
CA LEU A 192 10.10 -13.91 43.67
C LEU A 192 10.14 -14.63 42.32
N ILE A 193 11.17 -15.44 42.13
CA ILE A 193 11.32 -16.37 40.99
C ILE A 193 11.70 -17.76 41.52
N GLY A 194 11.55 -18.82 40.72
CA GLY A 194 12.11 -20.13 41.07
C GLY A 194 12.20 -21.14 39.92
N ASP A 195 13.02 -22.17 40.16
CA ASP A 195 13.45 -23.18 39.19
C ASP A 195 12.71 -24.53 39.30
N GLY A 196 11.67 -24.60 40.13
CA GLY A 196 10.95 -25.84 40.46
C GLY A 196 11.62 -26.69 41.55
N THR A 197 12.78 -26.29 42.07
CA THR A 197 13.46 -26.91 43.22
C THR A 197 13.57 -25.94 44.39
N ASP A 198 13.99 -24.70 44.14
CA ASP A 198 14.17 -23.64 45.12
C ASP A 198 13.74 -22.27 44.51
N SER A 199 13.56 -21.28 45.39
CA SER A 199 13.05 -19.96 45.00
C SER A 199 13.88 -18.85 45.62
N GLN A 200 14.17 -17.81 44.85
CA GLN A 200 14.84 -16.62 45.37
C GLN A 200 13.97 -15.39 45.20
N SER A 201 13.99 -14.57 46.26
CA SER A 201 13.28 -13.31 46.35
C SER A 201 14.23 -12.13 46.46
N HIS A 202 13.83 -10.99 45.93
CA HIS A 202 14.46 -9.70 46.22
C HIS A 202 13.38 -8.65 46.54
N SER A 203 13.71 -7.69 47.41
CA SER A 203 12.76 -6.69 47.90
C SER A 203 13.31 -5.26 47.83
N SER A 204 12.48 -4.30 47.40
CA SER A 204 12.75 -2.84 47.41
C SER A 204 13.48 -2.43 48.69
N ALA A 205 14.55 -1.63 48.63
CA ALA A 205 15.42 -1.38 49.79
C ALA A 205 14.66 -0.90 51.04
N ASN A 206 13.65 -0.06 50.84
CA ASN A 206 12.82 0.53 51.89
C ASN A 206 11.37 0.04 51.84
N SER A 207 10.64 0.28 52.94
CA SER A 207 9.18 0.36 52.95
C SER A 207 8.72 1.47 52.00
N VAL A 208 7.78 1.17 51.10
CA VAL A 208 7.50 2.03 49.92
C VAL A 208 6.02 2.15 49.56
N LEU A 209 5.16 1.26 50.06
CA LEU A 209 3.72 1.49 50.05
C LEU A 209 3.38 2.46 51.18
N GLY A 210 2.78 3.60 50.83
CA GLY A 210 2.23 4.57 51.76
C GLY A 210 0.72 4.43 51.85
N ASP A 211 0.17 4.64 53.04
CA ASP A 211 -1.28 4.57 53.28
C ASP A 211 -2.04 5.51 52.32
N ASP A 212 -3.00 4.97 51.59
CA ASP A 212 -3.90 5.69 50.67
C ASP A 212 -3.22 6.41 49.48
N VAL A 213 -1.97 6.04 49.13
CA VAL A 213 -1.21 6.62 48.01
C VAL A 213 -0.99 5.60 46.88
N PHE A 214 -1.17 6.03 45.63
CA PHE A 214 -0.79 5.24 44.45
C PHE A 214 0.73 5.19 44.27
N THR A 215 1.26 3.98 44.15
CA THR A 215 2.68 3.65 43.99
C THR A 215 2.85 2.74 42.79
N HIS A 216 3.61 3.16 41.76
CA HIS A 216 3.93 2.28 40.62
C HIS A 216 5.00 1.29 41.04
N THR A 217 4.81 0.00 40.79
CA THR A 217 5.73 -1.05 41.23
C THR A 217 6.04 -2.00 40.08
N VAL A 218 7.33 -2.21 39.80
CA VAL A 218 7.78 -3.10 38.73
C VAL A 218 8.87 -4.05 39.22
N CYS A 219 8.65 -5.33 38.96
CA CYS A 219 9.59 -6.42 39.18
C CYS A 219 10.20 -6.85 37.85
N ARG A 220 11.52 -6.87 37.78
CA ARG A 220 12.27 -7.27 36.57
C ARG A 220 13.24 -8.39 36.89
N TYR A 221 13.20 -9.48 36.14
CA TYR A 221 14.23 -10.51 36.17
C TYR A 221 14.90 -10.63 34.80
N ASN A 222 16.23 -10.66 34.80
CA ASN A 222 17.04 -10.90 33.61
C ASN A 222 17.79 -12.23 33.76
N ASN A 223 17.38 -13.23 32.98
CA ASN A 223 17.94 -14.58 33.00
C ASN A 223 19.38 -14.63 32.45
N ASN A 224 19.78 -13.69 31.60
CA ASN A 224 21.10 -13.68 30.97
C ASN A 224 22.23 -13.28 31.93
N VAL A 225 21.88 -12.62 33.04
CA VAL A 225 22.80 -12.22 34.13
C VAL A 225 22.34 -12.70 35.51
N SER A 226 21.29 -13.53 35.54
CA SER A 226 20.55 -13.96 36.73
C SER A 226 20.37 -12.85 37.76
N GLU A 227 19.64 -11.79 37.42
CA GLU A 227 19.45 -10.61 38.27
C GLU A 227 17.97 -10.27 38.45
N ILE A 228 17.54 -10.07 39.69
CA ILE A 228 16.22 -9.52 40.06
C ILE A 228 16.39 -8.03 40.43
N ARG A 229 15.57 -7.15 39.85
CA ARG A 229 15.44 -5.73 40.24
C ARG A 229 14.01 -5.37 40.61
N VAL A 230 13.87 -4.43 41.55
CA VAL A 230 12.60 -3.86 42.02
C VAL A 230 12.62 -2.35 41.77
N PHE A 231 11.63 -1.83 41.07
CA PHE A 231 11.43 -0.41 40.80
C PHE A 231 10.17 0.10 41.49
N ILE A 232 10.21 1.37 41.92
CA ILE A 232 9.16 2.07 42.65
C ILE A 232 9.04 3.47 42.05
N ASN A 233 7.84 3.85 41.60
CA ASN A 233 7.56 5.15 40.98
C ASN A 233 8.58 5.49 39.87
N GLY A 234 8.85 4.52 38.99
CA GLY A 234 9.83 4.59 37.90
C GLY A 234 11.31 4.42 38.33
N VAL A 235 11.63 4.56 39.62
CA VAL A 235 13.00 4.60 40.14
C VAL A 235 13.45 3.23 40.65
N LEU A 236 14.69 2.82 40.32
CA LEU A 236 15.29 1.59 40.82
C LEU A 236 15.44 1.63 42.35
N ASN A 237 14.75 0.73 43.07
CA ASN A 237 14.73 0.68 44.53
C ASN A 237 15.50 -0.53 45.11
N GLY A 238 15.84 -1.54 44.31
CA GLY A 238 16.66 -2.67 44.73
C GLY A 238 17.13 -3.55 43.57
N ALA A 239 18.30 -4.17 43.71
CA ALA A 239 18.83 -5.17 42.78
C ALA A 239 19.55 -6.30 43.55
N GLN A 240 19.47 -7.53 43.03
CA GLN A 240 20.14 -8.71 43.58
C GLN A 240 20.42 -9.75 42.49
N THR A 241 21.68 -10.17 42.39
CA THR A 241 22.07 -11.37 41.64
C THR A 241 21.54 -12.62 42.35
N THR A 242 20.98 -13.53 41.56
CA THR A 242 20.46 -14.83 41.98
C THR A 242 21.21 -15.96 41.24
N GLN A 243 21.02 -17.20 41.68
CA GLN A 243 21.45 -18.38 40.91
C GLN A 243 20.27 -19.18 40.37
N GLN A 244 19.03 -18.73 40.62
CA GLN A 244 17.83 -19.37 40.08
C GLN A 244 17.60 -18.99 38.61
N THR A 245 17.04 -19.95 37.87
CA THR A 245 16.49 -19.75 36.51
C THR A 245 14.97 -19.87 36.58
N MET A 246 14.25 -19.11 35.77
CA MET A 246 12.78 -19.16 35.79
C MET A 246 12.27 -20.35 34.97
N LEU A 247 11.71 -21.35 35.65
CA LEU A 247 10.96 -22.42 34.99
C LEU A 247 9.46 -22.10 34.92
N ASN A 248 8.79 -22.67 33.92
CA ASN A 248 7.35 -22.55 33.75
C ASN A 248 6.60 -23.18 34.94
N SER A 249 5.56 -22.49 35.42
CA SER A 249 4.69 -22.95 36.49
C SER A 249 3.37 -23.50 35.96
N SER A 250 3.02 -24.71 36.39
CA SER A 250 1.66 -25.27 36.22
C SER A 250 0.60 -24.53 37.06
N ALA A 251 1.01 -23.53 37.85
CA ALA A 251 0.11 -22.61 38.54
C ALA A 251 -0.77 -21.82 37.57
N ASN A 252 -1.99 -21.54 38.03
CA ASN A 252 -2.85 -20.50 37.47
C ASN A 252 -2.13 -19.14 37.56
N PHE A 253 -2.47 -18.22 36.66
CA PHE A 253 -2.14 -16.81 36.84
C PHE A 253 -3.26 -16.14 37.64
N GLU A 254 -2.91 -15.42 38.70
CA GLU A 254 -3.86 -14.68 39.55
C GLU A 254 -3.35 -13.26 39.80
N LEU A 255 -4.26 -12.29 39.65
CA LEU A 255 -4.12 -10.92 40.15
C LEU A 255 -5.00 -10.76 41.40
N SER A 256 -4.47 -10.03 42.38
CA SER A 256 -5.00 -9.81 43.74
C SER A 256 -5.25 -11.05 44.63
N ARG A 257 -5.10 -12.27 44.11
CA ARG A 257 -5.38 -13.52 44.82
C ARG A 257 -4.18 -14.45 44.92
N SER A 258 -4.24 -15.34 45.91
CA SER A 258 -3.40 -16.53 46.07
C SER A 258 -4.21 -17.76 46.52
N ASP A 259 -3.56 -18.92 46.60
CA ASP A 259 -4.08 -20.12 47.28
C ASP A 259 -4.27 -19.96 48.82
N ASN A 260 -3.94 -18.79 49.40
CA ASN A 260 -4.05 -18.52 50.84
C ASN A 260 -4.67 -17.14 51.11
N PRO A 261 -6.00 -17.05 51.38
CA PRO A 261 -6.71 -15.78 51.57
C PRO A 261 -6.19 -14.86 52.68
N ALA A 262 -5.32 -15.33 53.57
CA ALA A 262 -4.64 -14.49 54.56
C ALA A 262 -3.52 -13.60 53.97
N ILE A 263 -3.14 -13.82 52.69
CA ILE A 263 -2.14 -13.02 51.95
C ILE A 263 -2.66 -12.58 50.56
N ASP A 264 -3.98 -12.54 50.37
CA ASP A 264 -4.56 -11.90 49.19
C ASP A 264 -4.42 -10.37 49.31
N TRP A 265 -4.22 -9.67 48.18
CA TRP A 265 -4.12 -8.22 48.18
C TRP A 265 -5.47 -7.58 48.53
N GLN A 266 -5.40 -6.51 49.33
CA GLN A 266 -6.56 -5.76 49.83
C GLN A 266 -6.31 -4.30 49.51
N GLY A 267 -6.82 -3.85 48.36
CA GLY A 267 -6.58 -2.51 47.84
C GLY A 267 -6.76 -2.41 46.33
N GLN A 268 -6.35 -1.26 45.79
CA GLN A 268 -6.57 -0.91 44.40
C GLN A 268 -5.37 -1.30 43.54
N LEU A 269 -5.66 -1.81 42.35
CA LEU A 269 -4.69 -2.05 41.28
C LEU A 269 -5.08 -1.20 40.07
N ASP A 270 -4.07 -0.70 39.36
CA ASP A 270 -4.22 -0.08 38.05
C ASP A 270 -3.05 -0.42 37.12
N GLU A 271 -3.28 -0.29 35.82
CA GLU A 271 -2.29 -0.52 34.73
C GLU A 271 -1.35 -1.72 34.96
N CYS A 272 -1.92 -2.90 35.23
CA CYS A 272 -1.10 -4.09 35.42
C CYS A 272 -0.54 -4.59 34.08
N PHE A 273 0.74 -5.00 34.04
CA PHE A 273 1.38 -5.56 32.85
C PHE A 273 2.38 -6.69 33.15
N VAL A 274 2.61 -7.54 32.16
CA VAL A 274 3.63 -8.59 32.12
C VAL A 274 4.26 -8.65 30.73
N ALA A 275 5.59 -8.68 30.64
CA ALA A 275 6.37 -8.84 29.40
C ALA A 275 7.43 -9.94 29.59
N ASN A 276 7.68 -10.75 28.56
CA ASN A 276 8.65 -11.87 28.56
C ASN A 276 10.10 -11.44 28.27
N GLN A 277 10.42 -10.16 28.52
CA GLN A 277 11.76 -9.61 28.31
C GLN A 277 12.15 -8.60 29.39
N THR A 278 13.40 -8.14 29.37
CA THR A 278 13.99 -7.24 30.36
C THR A 278 13.93 -5.79 29.89
N TYR A 279 12.98 -4.99 30.38
CA TYR A 279 12.90 -3.56 30.06
C TYR A 279 14.04 -2.76 30.69
N THR A 280 14.49 -1.71 30.00
CA THR A 280 15.49 -0.77 30.49
C THR A 280 14.95 0.05 31.67
N ASN A 281 15.86 0.70 32.41
CA ASN A 281 15.45 1.62 33.47
C ASN A 281 14.68 2.84 32.91
N GLN A 282 14.96 3.27 31.68
CA GLN A 282 14.28 4.37 31.01
C GLN A 282 12.82 3.97 30.66
N GLN A 283 12.63 2.83 30.01
CA GLN A 283 11.29 2.30 29.70
C GLN A 283 10.42 2.14 30.96
N ILE A 284 10.99 1.77 32.11
CA ILE A 284 10.26 1.66 33.39
C ILE A 284 9.96 3.04 34.02
N CYS A 285 10.77 4.07 33.74
CA CYS A 285 10.44 5.47 34.06
C CYS A 285 9.32 5.99 33.14
N GLU A 286 9.35 5.66 31.86
CA GLU A 286 8.38 6.11 30.85
C GLU A 286 7.00 5.48 31.06
N ILE A 287 6.92 4.16 31.31
CA ILE A 287 5.67 3.46 31.71
C ILE A 287 5.11 4.04 33.03
N CYS A 288 5.96 4.58 33.91
CA CYS A 288 5.45 5.32 35.07
C CYS A 288 4.80 6.63 34.64
N ARG A 289 5.45 7.40 33.77
CA ARG A 289 5.05 8.78 33.44
C ARG A 289 3.84 8.84 32.51
N PHE A 290 3.79 7.95 31.52
CA PHE A 290 2.87 7.98 30.38
C PHE A 290 1.92 6.77 30.34
N GLY A 291 1.76 6.08 31.47
CA GLY A 291 0.94 4.87 31.58
C GLY A 291 1.33 3.75 30.58
N LEU A 292 0.32 2.97 30.19
CA LEU A 292 0.38 1.94 29.15
C LEU A 292 -0.35 2.35 27.84
N ASP A 293 -1.15 3.42 27.87
CA ASP A 293 -1.86 3.96 26.71
C ASP A 293 -1.09 5.10 25.99
N GLY A 294 -0.24 5.82 26.72
CA GLY A 294 0.66 6.85 26.21
C GLY A 294 0.23 8.30 26.50
N GLU A 295 -0.84 8.54 27.28
CA GLU A 295 -1.20 9.90 27.69
C GLU A 295 -0.31 10.39 28.86
N GLU A 296 -0.04 11.71 28.96
CA GLU A 296 0.81 12.22 30.04
C GLU A 296 0.02 12.34 31.34
N SER A 297 0.21 11.34 32.20
CA SER A 297 -0.54 11.22 33.44
C SER A 297 -0.61 12.49 34.27
N ASP A 298 -1.82 12.75 34.76
CA ASP A 298 -2.19 13.75 35.78
C ASP A 298 -1.31 13.61 37.06
N ARG A 299 -0.58 12.48 37.17
CA ARG A 299 0.33 12.11 38.25
C ARG A 299 1.73 11.68 37.78
N GLY A 300 2.21 12.18 36.65
CA GLY A 300 3.62 12.09 36.25
C GLY A 300 4.60 12.75 37.25
N SER A 301 4.05 13.48 38.24
CA SER A 301 4.73 14.01 39.43
C SER A 301 4.81 13.06 40.64
N LEU A 302 4.08 11.94 40.65
CA LEU A 302 4.23 10.85 41.65
C LEU A 302 5.38 9.91 41.27
N CYS A 303 5.60 9.71 39.97
CA CYS A 303 6.85 9.16 39.46
C CYS A 303 8.00 10.03 39.96
N GLY A 304 9.07 9.40 40.45
CA GLY A 304 10.24 10.14 40.88
C GLY A 304 10.81 10.92 39.70
N ASN A 305 11.34 12.13 39.94
CA ASN A 305 12.14 12.83 38.95
C ASN A 305 13.24 11.88 38.46
N CYS A 306 13.10 11.35 37.25
CA CYS A 306 14.15 10.61 36.58
C CYS A 306 15.26 11.64 36.31
N ASP A 307 16.34 11.53 37.09
CA ASP A 307 17.20 12.67 37.40
C ASP A 307 18.06 13.07 36.20
N TYR A 308 17.59 14.07 35.46
CA TYR A 308 18.33 14.74 34.37
C TYR A 308 19.40 15.73 34.90
N GLY A 309 19.73 15.68 36.20
CA GLY A 309 20.87 16.36 36.80
C GLY A 309 22.22 15.84 36.29
N THR A 310 23.24 16.71 36.35
CA THR A 310 24.60 16.41 35.88
C THR A 310 25.19 15.15 36.52
N PRO A 311 25.93 14.31 35.76
CA PRO A 311 26.22 12.93 36.14
C PRO A 311 27.02 12.80 37.43
N ILE A 312 26.42 12.11 38.41
CA ILE A 312 27.11 11.58 39.60
C ILE A 312 26.94 10.06 39.68
N ASN A 313 27.80 9.36 38.94
CA ASN A 313 27.96 7.91 38.90
C ASN A 313 26.69 7.08 38.53
N PRO A 314 26.61 6.63 37.26
CA PRO A 314 26.29 5.22 36.96
C PRO A 314 26.82 4.21 38.01
N PRO A 315 26.31 2.95 38.05
CA PRO A 315 26.84 1.90 38.93
C PRO A 315 28.37 1.86 38.81
N SER A 316 29.06 2.27 39.89
CA SER A 316 30.31 3.04 39.83
C SER A 316 31.14 2.67 38.61
N ASP A 317 31.36 3.62 37.69
CA ASP A 317 31.97 3.28 36.40
C ASP A 317 33.21 2.40 36.62
N THR A 318 33.30 1.35 35.81
CA THR A 318 34.36 0.32 35.81
C THR A 318 34.92 0.07 34.42
N THR A 319 34.48 0.86 33.44
CA THR A 319 34.63 0.66 32.00
C THR A 319 35.40 1.84 31.41
N PRO A 320 36.74 1.78 31.33
CA PRO A 320 37.55 2.90 30.88
C PRO A 320 37.10 3.55 29.56
N PRO A 321 37.07 4.89 29.46
CA PRO A 321 36.36 5.64 28.41
C PRO A 321 36.71 5.21 26.99
N VAL A 322 35.70 5.11 26.12
CA VAL A 322 35.84 4.65 24.75
C VAL A 322 36.39 5.78 23.88
N ARG A 323 37.67 5.65 23.53
CA ARG A 323 38.41 6.61 22.71
C ARG A 323 38.06 6.43 21.23
N SER A 324 37.66 7.52 20.58
CA SER A 324 37.24 7.58 19.17
C SER A 324 37.84 8.80 18.47
N SER A 325 37.65 8.91 17.15
CA SER A 325 38.03 10.09 16.35
C SER A 325 39.49 10.55 16.50
N GLY A 326 40.42 9.59 16.61
CA GLY A 326 41.84 9.86 16.78
C GLY A 326 42.47 10.58 15.59
N SER A 327 43.10 11.72 15.84
CA SER A 327 43.70 12.61 14.84
C SER A 327 45.04 13.16 15.33
N PRO A 328 46.03 13.39 14.46
CA PRO A 328 46.04 13.08 13.04
C PRO A 328 46.21 11.59 12.80
N SER A 329 45.70 11.11 11.67
CA SER A 329 45.97 9.79 11.12
C SER A 329 46.56 9.94 9.71
N GLY A 330 47.48 9.04 9.33
CA GLY A 330 48.17 9.09 8.03
C GLY A 330 49.44 9.95 8.04
N SER A 331 49.70 10.71 6.96
CA SER A 331 50.91 11.53 6.81
C SER A 331 50.59 13.01 6.76
N LEU A 332 51.34 13.81 7.53
CA LEU A 332 51.30 15.27 7.53
C LEU A 332 52.35 15.82 6.57
N ALA A 333 52.01 16.87 5.83
CA ALA A 333 52.86 17.43 4.78
C ALA A 333 54.30 17.74 5.23
N ALA A 334 55.27 17.47 4.36
CA ALA A 334 56.67 17.77 4.59
C ALA A 334 56.88 19.27 4.89
N GLY A 335 57.52 19.57 6.01
CA GLY A 335 57.63 20.92 6.58
C GLY A 335 56.79 21.14 7.84
N THR A 336 55.91 20.20 8.21
CA THR A 336 55.14 20.25 9.46
C THR A 336 56.05 20.06 10.67
N THR A 337 56.33 21.16 11.39
CA THR A 337 57.17 21.16 12.62
C THR A 337 56.36 21.02 13.91
N GLN A 338 55.03 21.18 13.84
CA GLN A 338 54.09 21.02 14.94
C GLN A 338 52.70 20.63 14.44
N THR A 339 51.93 19.90 15.25
CA THR A 339 50.53 19.52 14.96
C THR A 339 49.74 19.33 16.25
N TYR A 340 48.40 19.38 16.19
CA TYR A 340 47.57 18.94 17.30
C TYR A 340 47.34 17.44 17.21
N ILE A 341 47.62 16.70 18.29
CA ILE A 341 46.98 15.40 18.52
C ILE A 341 45.66 15.61 19.25
N SER A 342 44.61 14.92 18.83
CA SER A 342 43.27 15.03 19.39
C SER A 342 42.49 13.72 19.27
N LEU A 343 41.48 13.58 20.11
CA LEU A 343 40.53 12.48 20.10
C LEU A 343 39.24 12.89 20.82
N ASN A 344 38.22 12.05 20.72
CA ASN A 344 37.01 12.13 21.53
C ASN A 344 36.94 10.95 22.50
N THR A 345 36.21 11.15 23.59
CA THR A 345 35.65 10.06 24.41
C THR A 345 34.14 10.19 24.48
N ASP A 346 33.45 9.07 24.64
CA ASP A 346 32.01 8.97 24.85
C ASP A 346 31.52 9.59 26.17
N GLU A 347 32.43 9.72 27.14
CA GLU A 347 32.20 10.41 28.42
C GLU A 347 33.27 11.46 28.76
N ILE A 348 33.14 12.14 29.90
CA ILE A 348 34.07 13.20 30.34
C ILE A 348 35.34 12.58 30.93
N SER A 349 36.50 12.83 30.30
CA SER A 349 37.75 12.19 30.71
C SER A 349 39.00 13.09 30.74
N THR A 350 40.04 12.62 31.44
CA THR A 350 41.40 13.16 31.45
C THR A 350 42.32 12.26 30.63
N CYS A 351 42.77 12.72 29.47
CA CYS A 351 43.67 11.98 28.59
C CYS A 351 45.14 12.34 28.82
N ARG A 352 45.99 11.31 28.78
CA ARG A 352 47.45 11.36 28.85
C ARG A 352 48.07 10.56 27.70
N TYR A 353 49.34 10.80 27.41
CA TYR A 353 50.05 10.09 26.35
C TYR A 353 51.50 9.76 26.69
N SER A 354 51.97 8.67 26.07
CA SER A 354 53.37 8.25 26.04
C SER A 354 53.85 8.07 24.61
N THR A 355 55.16 8.21 24.38
CA THR A 355 55.83 7.78 23.15
C THR A 355 56.22 6.30 23.18
N ASN A 356 56.05 5.64 24.33
CA ASN A 356 56.37 4.22 24.54
C ASN A 356 55.08 3.41 24.74
N PRO A 357 54.88 2.30 24.00
CA PRO A 357 53.70 1.45 24.16
C PRO A 357 53.68 0.77 25.54
N GLY A 358 52.49 0.40 26.01
CA GLY A 358 52.29 -0.29 27.29
C GLY A 358 52.51 0.56 28.54
N THR A 359 52.81 1.85 28.41
CA THR A 359 52.99 2.75 29.56
C THR A 359 51.69 2.85 30.35
N SER A 360 51.67 2.51 31.63
CA SER A 360 50.47 2.65 32.46
C SER A 360 50.08 4.13 32.63
N TYR A 361 48.78 4.43 32.73
CA TYR A 361 48.27 5.81 32.78
C TYR A 361 48.88 6.64 33.93
N SER A 362 49.08 6.03 35.10
CA SER A 362 49.75 6.66 36.25
C SER A 362 51.24 6.97 36.02
N SER A 363 51.87 6.29 35.06
CA SER A 363 53.26 6.51 34.64
C SER A 363 53.38 7.40 33.39
N MET A 364 52.27 7.79 32.76
CA MET A 364 52.28 8.77 31.67
C MET A 364 52.50 10.17 32.25
N VAL A 365 53.62 10.78 31.87
CA VAL A 365 54.05 12.11 32.34
C VAL A 365 53.45 13.26 31.53
N ASN A 366 52.97 13.00 30.30
CA ASN A 366 52.38 14.02 29.43
C ASN A 366 50.86 13.95 29.50
N THR A 367 50.22 15.07 29.84
CA THR A 367 48.77 15.26 29.86
C THR A 367 48.36 16.15 28.69
N PHE A 368 47.18 15.95 28.12
CA PHE A 368 46.65 16.82 27.06
C PHE A 368 46.34 18.24 27.59
N GLN A 369 46.68 19.27 26.81
CA GLN A 369 46.45 20.68 27.14
C GLN A 369 44.96 21.04 27.23
N THR A 370 44.14 20.51 26.31
CA THR A 370 42.69 20.51 26.40
C THR A 370 42.25 19.11 26.79
N THR A 371 41.71 18.95 28.00
CA THR A 371 41.14 17.69 28.51
C THR A 371 40.27 17.99 29.74
N GLY A 372 39.47 17.02 30.20
CA GLY A 372 38.44 17.25 31.22
C GLY A 372 37.05 17.49 30.63
N GLY A 373 36.81 16.95 29.44
CA GLY A 373 35.56 16.97 28.67
C GLY A 373 35.48 15.74 27.76
N MET A 374 34.62 15.75 26.75
CA MET A 374 34.48 14.68 25.75
C MET A 374 35.37 14.88 24.49
N GLY A 375 36.18 15.93 24.46
CA GLY A 375 37.08 16.27 23.36
C GLY A 375 38.42 16.75 23.90
N HIS A 376 39.50 16.19 23.36
CA HIS A 376 40.85 16.36 23.89
C HIS A 376 41.79 16.86 22.80
N SER A 377 42.68 17.80 23.12
CA SER A 377 43.70 18.27 22.16
C SER A 377 45.02 18.65 22.84
N GLN A 378 46.14 18.41 22.14
CA GLN A 378 47.49 18.76 22.57
C GLN A 378 48.34 19.18 21.37
N LEU A 379 48.95 20.36 21.43
CA LEU A 379 49.96 20.77 20.45
C LEU A 379 51.27 20.00 20.70
N ILE A 380 51.65 19.14 19.74
CA ILE A 380 52.97 18.50 19.66
C ILE A 380 53.88 19.39 18.82
N THR A 381 55.10 19.64 19.29
CA THR A 381 56.12 20.48 18.61
C THR A 381 57.44 19.74 18.46
N GLY A 382 58.29 20.18 17.53
CA GLY A 382 59.58 19.52 17.26
C GLY A 382 59.49 18.35 16.29
N LEU A 383 58.43 18.29 15.48
CA LEU A 383 58.27 17.31 14.41
C LEU A 383 59.30 17.53 13.30
N SER A 384 59.65 16.47 12.57
CA SER A 384 60.70 16.46 11.56
C SER A 384 60.34 15.54 10.39
N ASN A 385 60.69 15.97 9.19
CA ASN A 385 60.31 15.30 7.94
C ASN A 385 60.94 13.89 7.82
N GLY A 386 60.16 12.95 7.29
CA GLY A 386 60.55 11.55 7.13
C GLY A 386 60.52 10.72 8.42
N GLN A 387 59.88 11.21 9.48
CA GLN A 387 59.78 10.53 10.78
C GLN A 387 58.35 10.13 11.12
N ASN A 388 58.22 8.97 11.77
CA ASN A 388 56.96 8.42 12.25
C ASN A 388 56.80 8.72 13.75
N TYR A 389 55.61 9.19 14.13
CA TYR A 389 55.27 9.61 15.49
C TYR A 389 54.09 8.78 15.99
N ASN A 390 54.37 7.94 16.99
CA ASN A 390 53.37 7.10 17.66
C ASN A 390 53.12 7.63 19.07
N TYR A 391 51.89 8.10 19.32
CA TYR A 391 51.43 8.53 20.62
C TYR A 391 50.38 7.56 21.16
N TYR A 392 50.75 6.89 22.23
CA TYR A 392 49.91 5.92 22.92
C TYR A 392 49.09 6.66 23.96
N VAL A 393 47.80 6.85 23.68
CA VAL A 393 46.87 7.63 24.51
C VAL A 393 46.09 6.72 25.44
N ARG A 394 46.00 7.13 26.70
CA ARG A 394 45.09 6.54 27.70
C ARG A 394 44.36 7.67 28.40
N CYS A 395 43.07 7.47 28.58
CA CYS A 395 42.18 8.39 29.26
C CYS A 395 41.66 7.72 30.54
N ASN A 396 41.30 8.56 31.50
CA ASN A 396 40.72 8.22 32.79
C ASN A 396 39.55 9.18 32.97
N ASP A 397 38.35 8.66 33.01
CA ASP A 397 37.08 9.30 33.40
C ASP A 397 37.13 9.99 34.77
N THR A 398 36.01 10.55 35.21
CA THR A 398 35.89 11.23 36.51
C THR A 398 35.79 10.31 37.73
N SER A 399 35.60 9.00 37.54
CA SER A 399 35.43 7.99 38.59
C SER A 399 36.69 7.18 38.90
N GLY A 400 37.60 6.95 37.93
CA GLY A 400 38.93 6.39 38.17
C GLY A 400 39.45 5.35 37.16
N ASN A 401 38.75 5.09 36.05
CA ASN A 401 38.99 3.93 35.19
C ASN A 401 39.90 4.28 34.03
N PHE A 402 41.21 4.26 34.28
CA PHE A 402 42.19 4.44 33.21
C PHE A 402 42.21 3.26 32.22
N ASN A 403 42.32 3.55 30.92
CA ASN A 403 42.38 2.48 29.92
C ASN A 403 43.62 1.58 30.13
N THR A 404 43.40 0.26 30.10
CA THR A 404 44.47 -0.75 30.26
C THR A 404 45.20 -1.08 28.95
N ASN A 405 44.56 -0.81 27.80
CA ASN A 405 45.14 -0.85 26.46
C ASN A 405 45.46 0.55 25.92
N ASP A 406 46.38 0.63 24.96
CA ASP A 406 46.73 1.88 24.28
C ASP A 406 45.76 2.18 23.13
N PHE A 407 45.39 3.45 22.97
CA PHE A 407 44.79 3.97 21.74
C PHE A 407 45.87 4.73 20.99
N THR A 408 46.27 4.23 19.82
CA THR A 408 47.45 4.75 19.12
C THR A 408 47.06 5.83 18.12
N ILE A 409 47.38 7.08 18.43
CA ILE A 409 47.44 8.15 17.43
C ILE A 409 48.79 8.01 16.73
N SER A 410 48.77 7.47 15.51
CA SER A 410 49.95 7.26 14.67
C SER A 410 49.86 8.16 13.44
N PHE A 411 50.86 9.00 13.26
CA PHE A 411 51.04 9.77 12.04
C PHE A 411 52.53 9.87 11.68
N SER A 412 52.82 10.18 10.43
CA SER A 412 54.17 10.56 9.99
C SER A 412 54.19 12.04 9.61
N VAL A 413 55.37 12.67 9.59
CA VAL A 413 55.59 13.85 8.75
C VAL A 413 56.31 13.36 7.51
N SER A 414 55.75 13.62 6.33
CA SER A 414 56.30 13.15 5.05
C SER A 414 57.75 13.61 4.88
N SER A 415 58.57 12.79 4.21
CA SER A 415 59.90 13.22 3.74
C SER A 415 59.77 14.37 2.74
N ILE A 416 60.79 15.24 2.66
CA ILE A 416 60.89 16.13 1.49
C ILE A 416 61.31 15.25 0.31
N GLY A 417 60.34 14.87 -0.50
CA GLY A 417 60.49 13.85 -1.53
C GLY A 417 59.27 12.95 -1.58
N GLN A 418 58.25 13.43 -2.29
CA GLN A 418 57.15 12.65 -2.88
C GLN A 418 56.64 13.53 -4.02
N THR A 419 56.82 13.08 -5.27
CA THR A 419 56.74 13.97 -6.43
C THR A 419 56.00 13.32 -7.58
N CYS A 420 54.66 13.28 -7.45
CA CYS A 420 53.76 12.81 -8.49
C CYS A 420 54.17 13.32 -9.88
N GLY A 421 54.44 12.39 -10.78
CA GLY A 421 55.09 12.64 -12.06
C GLY A 421 56.52 12.06 -12.18
N ASN A 422 56.96 11.16 -11.30
CA ASN A 422 58.32 10.58 -11.33
C ASN A 422 58.37 9.09 -11.78
N ASN A 423 57.21 8.48 -12.01
CA ASN A 423 56.97 7.10 -12.44
C ASN A 423 57.38 6.00 -11.43
N LEU A 424 57.60 6.35 -10.16
CA LEU A 424 57.70 5.46 -9.01
C LEU A 424 56.50 5.72 -8.11
N ILE A 425 55.88 4.68 -7.57
CA ILE A 425 54.80 4.84 -6.59
C ILE A 425 55.43 4.90 -5.20
N GLU A 426 55.29 6.03 -4.52
CA GLU A 426 55.80 6.23 -3.17
C GLU A 426 54.76 6.85 -2.21
N GLY A 427 54.77 6.38 -0.96
CA GLY A 427 53.88 6.87 0.10
C GLY A 427 52.38 6.60 -0.15
N SER A 428 51.61 7.66 -0.42
CA SER A 428 50.14 7.60 -0.54
C SER A 428 49.62 7.56 -1.99
N GLU A 429 50.51 7.51 -2.96
CA GLU A 429 50.18 7.48 -4.39
C GLU A 429 49.46 6.17 -4.75
N GLN A 430 48.31 6.25 -5.41
CA GLN A 430 47.60 5.07 -5.94
C GLN A 430 48.28 4.55 -7.22
N CYS A 431 48.88 5.47 -7.96
CA CYS A 431 49.64 5.30 -9.20
C CYS A 431 50.59 6.48 -9.37
N ASP A 432 51.57 6.37 -10.27
CA ASP A 432 52.32 7.51 -10.82
C ASP A 432 52.54 7.29 -12.32
N LEU A 433 52.10 8.24 -13.16
CA LEU A 433 52.22 8.23 -14.63
C LEU A 433 51.78 6.91 -15.28
N THR A 434 52.72 6.04 -15.66
CA THR A 434 52.46 4.74 -16.29
C THR A 434 52.53 3.56 -15.31
N ASN A 435 52.97 3.82 -14.09
CA ASN A 435 53.03 2.86 -13.00
C ASN A 435 51.67 2.85 -12.26
N LEU A 436 50.79 1.93 -12.65
CA LEU A 436 49.41 1.85 -12.15
C LEU A 436 49.23 0.85 -10.99
N ASN A 437 50.29 0.52 -10.26
CA ASN A 437 50.28 -0.45 -9.15
C ASN A 437 49.73 -1.84 -9.52
N GLY A 438 49.92 -2.26 -10.78
CA GLY A 438 49.32 -3.47 -11.34
C GLY A 438 47.80 -3.42 -11.53
N GLN A 439 47.14 -2.29 -11.23
CA GLN A 439 45.69 -2.13 -11.38
C GLN A 439 45.28 -1.89 -12.83
N THR A 440 44.04 -2.27 -13.13
CA THR A 440 43.35 -2.09 -14.40
C THR A 440 41.93 -1.60 -14.11
N CYS A 441 41.19 -1.17 -15.13
CA CYS A 441 39.77 -0.86 -14.97
C CYS A 441 38.99 -2.03 -14.34
N ILE A 442 39.29 -3.26 -14.77
CA ILE A 442 38.67 -4.49 -14.26
C ILE A 442 38.92 -4.68 -12.76
N THR A 443 40.15 -4.49 -12.30
CA THR A 443 40.47 -4.61 -10.86
C THR A 443 40.06 -3.39 -10.03
N GLN A 444 39.51 -2.35 -10.66
CA GLN A 444 38.86 -1.20 -10.01
C GLN A 444 37.31 -1.26 -10.14
N GLY A 445 36.73 -2.35 -10.66
CA GLY A 445 35.28 -2.58 -10.75
C GLY A 445 34.61 -2.16 -12.08
N PHE A 446 35.38 -1.88 -13.11
CA PHE A 446 34.90 -1.38 -14.42
C PHE A 446 35.01 -2.49 -15.49
N GLY A 447 34.04 -2.59 -16.40
CA GLY A 447 33.97 -3.70 -17.37
C GLY A 447 35.14 -3.74 -18.36
N SER A 448 35.64 -2.57 -18.80
CA SER A 448 36.81 -2.47 -19.69
C SER A 448 37.40 -1.05 -19.69
N GLY A 449 38.13 -0.67 -20.76
CA GLY A 449 38.77 0.64 -20.91
C GLY A 449 40.23 0.68 -20.46
N THR A 450 40.79 1.89 -20.37
CA THR A 450 42.19 2.13 -20.02
C THR A 450 42.29 2.96 -18.75
N LEU A 451 42.79 2.33 -17.67
CA LEU A 451 43.10 3.02 -16.43
C LEU A 451 44.31 3.93 -16.66
N SER A 452 44.30 5.13 -16.09
CA SER A 452 45.42 6.06 -16.15
C SER A 452 45.59 6.75 -14.80
N CYS A 453 46.62 7.58 -14.65
CA CYS A 453 46.86 8.31 -13.41
C CYS A 453 46.58 9.81 -13.56
N LEU A 454 45.96 10.43 -12.55
CA LEU A 454 45.80 11.88 -12.48
C LEU A 454 47.11 12.54 -12.01
N THR A 455 47.25 13.85 -12.24
CA THR A 455 48.34 14.67 -11.66
C THR A 455 48.27 14.84 -10.14
N SER A 456 47.25 14.27 -9.50
CA SER A 456 47.11 14.07 -8.05
C SER A 456 47.58 12.69 -7.57
N CYS A 457 48.13 11.86 -8.48
CA CYS A 457 48.54 10.47 -8.25
C CYS A 457 47.46 9.58 -7.63
N THR A 458 46.21 9.86 -8.02
CA THR A 458 45.03 9.04 -7.83
C THR A 458 44.58 8.44 -9.16
N PHE A 459 43.86 7.32 -9.12
CA PHE A 459 43.40 6.64 -10.33
C PHE A 459 42.43 7.51 -11.15
N ASN A 460 42.74 7.68 -12.42
CA ASN A 460 41.84 8.29 -13.39
C ASN A 460 40.96 7.22 -14.05
N THR A 461 39.71 7.13 -13.60
CA THR A 461 38.69 6.23 -14.14
C THR A 461 37.89 6.82 -15.30
N SER A 462 38.12 8.07 -15.74
CA SER A 462 37.36 8.68 -16.86
C SER A 462 37.53 7.97 -18.21
N ASN A 463 38.63 7.23 -18.39
CA ASN A 463 38.88 6.38 -19.56
C ASN A 463 38.62 4.88 -19.26
N CYS A 464 38.14 4.54 -18.07
CA CYS A 464 37.57 3.24 -17.78
C CYS A 464 36.12 3.20 -18.24
N ILE A 465 35.81 2.23 -19.09
CA ILE A 465 34.45 1.97 -19.51
C ILE A 465 33.81 1.24 -18.33
N GLY A 466 32.83 1.89 -17.70
CA GLY A 466 32.09 1.36 -16.55
C GLY A 466 31.70 -0.09 -16.76
N SER A 467 31.46 -0.82 -15.66
CA SER A 467 30.65 -2.04 -15.76
C SER A 467 29.19 -1.66 -16.00
N SER A 468 28.95 -1.02 -17.14
CA SER A 468 27.69 -1.16 -17.84
C SER A 468 27.55 -2.64 -18.19
N THR A 469 26.94 -3.38 -17.27
CA THR A 469 25.79 -4.18 -17.65
C THR A 469 24.74 -3.25 -18.25
N SER A 470 25.04 -2.70 -19.43
CA SER A 470 24.05 -2.59 -20.49
C SER A 470 23.58 -4.01 -20.65
N GLY A 471 22.47 -4.35 -19.99
CA GLY A 471 22.08 -5.74 -19.88
C GLY A 471 21.90 -6.33 -21.27
N THR A 472 22.17 -7.62 -21.35
CA THR A 472 22.33 -8.28 -22.64
C THR A 472 21.03 -8.16 -23.42
N THR A 473 21.11 -7.64 -24.64
CA THR A 473 19.95 -7.57 -25.53
C THR A 473 19.72 -8.95 -26.12
N TYR A 474 18.71 -9.64 -25.61
CA TYR A 474 18.27 -10.94 -26.10
C TYR A 474 17.13 -10.79 -27.12
N TYR A 475 16.90 -11.85 -27.89
CA TYR A 475 15.96 -11.87 -29.00
C TYR A 475 15.05 -13.10 -28.91
N VAL A 476 13.75 -12.90 -29.08
CA VAL A 476 12.74 -13.98 -29.14
C VAL A 476 12.07 -13.96 -30.51
N SER A 477 11.86 -15.13 -31.11
CA SER A 477 11.19 -15.27 -32.40
C SER A 477 10.53 -16.64 -32.54
N LEU A 478 9.32 -16.72 -33.11
CA LEU A 478 8.63 -17.99 -33.36
C LEU A 478 9.42 -19.00 -34.22
N SER A 479 10.42 -18.53 -35.00
CA SER A 479 11.36 -19.37 -35.76
C SER A 479 12.68 -19.70 -35.04
N GLY A 480 12.79 -19.33 -33.76
CA GLY A 480 13.96 -19.61 -32.91
C GLY A 480 13.93 -20.99 -32.25
N ASP A 481 14.86 -21.20 -31.31
CA ASP A 481 14.99 -22.41 -30.50
C ASP A 481 15.43 -22.00 -29.08
N ASP A 482 14.80 -22.54 -28.03
CA ASP A 482 15.12 -22.17 -26.64
C ASP A 482 16.45 -22.75 -26.13
N ASN A 483 17.10 -23.61 -26.92
CA ASN A 483 18.49 -24.03 -26.73
C ASN A 483 19.52 -23.02 -27.28
N ASN A 484 19.08 -22.00 -28.04
CA ASN A 484 19.97 -20.96 -28.57
C ASN A 484 20.50 -20.02 -27.47
N PRO A 485 21.59 -19.28 -27.72
CA PRO A 485 22.08 -18.23 -26.81
C PRO A 485 21.20 -16.96 -26.76
N GLY A 486 20.08 -16.90 -27.48
CA GLY A 486 19.16 -15.74 -27.47
C GLY A 486 19.68 -14.51 -28.21
N THR A 487 20.59 -14.66 -29.16
CA THR A 487 21.17 -13.54 -29.94
C THR A 487 20.33 -13.25 -31.20
N LEU A 488 20.50 -12.09 -31.84
CA LEU A 488 19.78 -11.75 -33.08
C LEU A 488 19.93 -12.80 -34.21
N ALA A 489 21.09 -13.47 -34.29
CA ALA A 489 21.34 -14.53 -35.28
C ALA A 489 20.84 -15.92 -34.84
N GLN A 490 20.58 -16.11 -33.54
CA GLN A 490 20.12 -17.34 -32.91
C GLN A 490 19.18 -16.98 -31.74
N PRO A 491 17.94 -16.55 -32.03
CA PRO A 491 16.99 -16.10 -31.01
C PRO A 491 16.40 -17.30 -30.25
N TRP A 492 15.93 -17.03 -29.03
CA TRP A 492 15.05 -17.95 -28.32
C TRP A 492 13.71 -18.08 -29.06
N LYS A 493 12.98 -19.16 -28.78
CA LYS A 493 11.68 -19.41 -29.39
C LYS A 493 10.53 -18.78 -28.60
N THR A 494 10.62 -18.82 -27.27
CA THR A 494 9.53 -18.48 -26.36
C THR A 494 9.82 -17.27 -25.48
N ILE A 495 8.76 -16.54 -25.12
CA ILE A 495 8.80 -15.49 -24.10
C ILE A 495 9.03 -16.13 -22.72
N GLY A 496 8.51 -17.34 -22.49
CA GLY A 496 8.78 -18.18 -21.34
C GLY A 496 10.27 -18.46 -21.10
N LYS A 497 11.08 -18.57 -22.17
CA LYS A 497 12.53 -18.65 -22.04
C LYS A 497 13.15 -17.32 -21.57
N ALA A 498 12.72 -16.19 -22.13
CA ALA A 498 13.19 -14.87 -21.67
C ALA A 498 12.82 -14.62 -20.20
N ASN A 499 11.58 -14.93 -19.80
CA ASN A 499 11.08 -14.82 -18.43
C ASN A 499 11.97 -15.52 -17.39
N GLN A 500 12.62 -16.63 -17.76
CA GLN A 500 13.51 -17.40 -16.86
C GLN A 500 14.95 -16.87 -16.83
N MET A 501 15.42 -16.26 -17.92
CA MET A 501 16.84 -15.96 -18.13
C MET A 501 17.24 -14.52 -17.74
N LEU A 502 16.38 -13.55 -18.02
CA LEU A 502 16.70 -12.11 -17.90
C LEU A 502 17.11 -11.71 -16.47
N GLN A 503 18.20 -10.97 -16.35
CA GLN A 503 18.74 -10.38 -15.13
C GLN A 503 18.52 -8.86 -15.11
N ALA A 504 18.73 -8.22 -13.96
CA ALA A 504 18.54 -6.77 -13.82
C ALA A 504 19.37 -5.95 -14.84
N GLY A 505 18.67 -5.15 -15.66
CA GLY A 505 19.24 -4.37 -16.77
C GLY A 505 19.09 -5.04 -18.14
N ASP A 506 18.81 -6.34 -18.22
CA ASP A 506 18.66 -7.05 -19.49
C ASP A 506 17.41 -6.61 -20.26
N THR A 507 17.51 -6.66 -21.59
CA THR A 507 16.41 -6.32 -22.50
C THR A 507 16.11 -7.49 -23.42
N VAL A 508 14.84 -7.82 -23.62
CA VAL A 508 14.41 -8.75 -24.69
C VAL A 508 13.66 -8.00 -25.79
N LEU A 509 14.08 -8.24 -27.03
CA LEU A 509 13.45 -7.73 -28.25
C LEU A 509 12.72 -8.87 -28.96
N ILE A 510 11.39 -8.78 -29.00
CA ILE A 510 10.50 -9.85 -29.47
C ILE A 510 10.14 -9.59 -30.94
N HIS A 511 10.48 -10.52 -31.83
CA HIS A 511 10.11 -10.43 -33.25
C HIS A 511 8.59 -10.60 -33.43
N ALA A 512 8.05 -9.87 -34.41
CA ALA A 512 6.65 -9.91 -34.83
C ALA A 512 6.07 -11.33 -34.91
N GLY A 513 4.86 -11.52 -34.40
CA GLY A 513 4.21 -12.82 -34.29
C GLY A 513 3.21 -12.91 -33.15
N THR A 514 2.41 -13.99 -33.13
CA THR A 514 1.42 -14.27 -32.09
C THR A 514 1.97 -15.30 -31.10
N TYR A 515 2.03 -14.94 -29.81
CA TYR A 515 2.57 -15.74 -28.73
C TYR A 515 1.48 -16.04 -27.70
N ASN A 516 1.08 -17.32 -27.57
CA ASN A 516 0.18 -17.78 -26.51
C ASN A 516 0.99 -17.99 -25.21
N GLU A 517 1.49 -16.87 -24.70
CA GLU A 517 2.45 -16.78 -23.60
C GLU A 517 2.16 -15.52 -22.75
N HIS A 518 2.90 -15.38 -21.64
CA HIS A 518 2.80 -14.25 -20.72
C HIS A 518 4.17 -13.55 -20.62
N ILE A 519 4.18 -12.24 -20.42
CA ILE A 519 5.34 -11.55 -19.82
C ILE A 519 5.22 -11.75 -18.31
N ARG A 520 6.20 -12.48 -17.74
CA ARG A 520 6.28 -12.81 -16.31
C ARG A 520 7.73 -13.17 -15.93
N PRO A 521 8.67 -12.20 -15.91
CA PRO A 521 10.04 -12.46 -15.47
C PRO A 521 10.06 -12.99 -14.04
N ILE A 522 10.95 -13.95 -13.77
CA ILE A 522 11.14 -14.50 -12.41
C ILE A 522 12.07 -13.63 -11.54
N ASN A 523 12.75 -12.67 -12.16
CA ASN A 523 13.68 -11.74 -11.54
C ASN A 523 13.13 -10.31 -11.61
N SER A 524 13.68 -9.42 -10.77
CA SER A 524 13.40 -7.98 -10.79
C SER A 524 14.60 -7.19 -11.33
N GLY A 525 14.36 -5.96 -11.79
CA GLY A 525 15.42 -4.96 -11.93
C GLY A 525 15.92 -4.50 -10.55
N THR A 526 17.08 -3.82 -10.50
CA THR A 526 17.68 -3.36 -9.23
C THR A 526 17.50 -1.87 -8.95
N ASN A 527 17.19 -1.07 -9.97
CA ASN A 527 16.91 0.36 -9.91
C ASN A 527 16.42 0.83 -11.30
N ASN A 528 16.09 2.13 -11.44
CA ASN A 528 15.60 2.71 -12.70
C ASN A 528 16.57 2.59 -13.90
N THR A 529 17.89 2.51 -13.69
CA THR A 529 18.86 2.30 -14.79
C THR A 529 19.09 0.84 -15.13
N ASN A 530 18.81 -0.07 -14.18
CA ASN A 530 19.01 -1.52 -14.31
C ASN A 530 17.65 -2.25 -14.35
N ARG A 531 16.77 -1.80 -15.24
CA ARG A 531 15.42 -2.36 -15.44
C ARG A 531 15.45 -3.62 -16.28
N ILE A 532 14.59 -4.60 -15.97
CA ILE A 532 14.32 -5.70 -16.92
C ILE A 532 13.31 -5.21 -17.94
N THR A 533 13.65 -5.26 -19.23
CA THR A 533 12.89 -4.55 -20.27
C THR A 533 12.39 -5.49 -21.37
N TYR A 534 11.09 -5.42 -21.71
CA TYR A 534 10.46 -6.17 -22.80
C TYR A 534 9.97 -5.21 -23.88
N ARG A 535 10.35 -5.44 -25.15
CA ARG A 535 9.95 -4.60 -26.31
C ARG A 535 9.74 -5.44 -27.58
N PRO A 536 8.95 -4.97 -28.56
CA PRO A 536 8.94 -5.55 -29.90
C PRO A 536 10.21 -5.22 -30.69
N PHE A 537 10.49 -6.02 -31.73
CA PHE A 537 11.64 -5.87 -32.62
C PHE A 537 11.22 -5.56 -34.06
N GLY A 538 11.55 -4.35 -34.51
CA GLY A 538 11.21 -3.85 -35.85
C GLY A 538 9.73 -3.53 -36.03
N ASN A 539 9.36 -3.24 -37.27
CA ASN A 539 8.08 -2.62 -37.66
C ASN A 539 6.92 -3.63 -37.79
N GLY A 540 6.79 -4.59 -36.87
CA GLY A 540 5.78 -5.65 -36.98
C GLY A 540 5.25 -6.11 -35.63
N ASN A 541 3.94 -6.33 -35.56
CA ASN A 541 3.23 -6.47 -34.31
C ASN A 541 3.60 -7.77 -33.57
N VAL A 542 3.85 -7.64 -32.27
CA VAL A 542 3.93 -8.75 -31.32
C VAL A 542 2.57 -8.83 -30.63
N THR A 543 1.88 -9.97 -30.73
CA THR A 543 0.57 -10.16 -30.09
C THR A 543 0.68 -11.22 -29.00
N LEU A 544 0.50 -10.82 -27.74
CA LEU A 544 0.33 -11.76 -26.63
C LEU A 544 -1.12 -12.23 -26.60
N THR A 545 -1.33 -13.54 -26.54
CA THR A 545 -2.68 -14.16 -26.59
C THR A 545 -2.81 -15.28 -25.57
N SER A 546 -2.72 -14.96 -24.27
CA SER A 546 -2.68 -15.97 -23.21
C SER A 546 -4.03 -16.61 -22.92
N ASN A 547 -4.11 -17.95 -23.00
CA ASN A 547 -5.26 -18.73 -22.49
C ASN A 547 -5.19 -18.88 -20.95
N GLY A 548 -5.77 -17.94 -20.22
CA GLY A 548 -5.70 -17.88 -18.75
C GLY A 548 -6.59 -18.89 -18.02
N ILE A 549 -6.09 -20.12 -17.81
CA ILE A 549 -6.58 -21.06 -16.78
C ILE A 549 -5.38 -21.72 -16.08
N GLY A 550 -4.81 -21.04 -15.06
CA GLY A 550 -3.46 -21.35 -14.57
C GLY A 550 -3.21 -21.09 -13.06
N THR A 551 -4.10 -21.55 -12.18
CA THR A 551 -4.01 -21.41 -10.70
C THR A 551 -4.10 -19.97 -10.17
N ARG A 552 -4.25 -19.81 -8.86
CA ARG A 552 -4.73 -18.57 -8.20
C ARG A 552 -3.67 -17.45 -8.08
N THR A 553 -2.51 -17.57 -8.72
CA THR A 553 -1.30 -16.78 -8.38
C THR A 553 -0.69 -15.99 -9.53
N ALA A 554 -1.17 -16.14 -10.77
CA ALA A 554 -0.68 -15.37 -11.93
C ALA A 554 -1.73 -15.30 -13.04
N SER A 555 -2.61 -14.31 -12.97
CA SER A 555 -3.67 -14.07 -13.97
C SER A 555 -3.29 -12.93 -14.91
N GLY A 556 -3.39 -13.18 -16.22
CA GLY A 556 -3.25 -12.18 -17.27
C GLY A 556 -1.93 -12.19 -18.04
N ALA A 557 -1.94 -11.63 -19.24
CA ALA A 557 -0.82 -11.65 -20.18
C ALA A 557 0.40 -10.85 -19.69
N LEU A 558 0.16 -9.80 -18.90
CA LEU A 558 1.18 -9.03 -18.17
C LEU A 558 1.14 -9.39 -16.67
N ALA A 559 1.77 -10.49 -16.29
CA ALA A 559 1.84 -10.91 -14.89
C ALA A 559 3.11 -10.31 -14.26
N LEU A 560 2.98 -9.14 -13.62
CA LEU A 560 4.08 -8.30 -13.14
C LEU A 560 4.07 -8.07 -11.62
N GLY A 561 3.11 -8.66 -10.89
CA GLY A 561 2.97 -8.49 -9.44
C GLY A 561 4.14 -9.02 -8.63
N ASN A 562 4.43 -8.37 -7.51
CA ASN A 562 5.58 -8.58 -6.61
C ASN A 562 6.97 -8.42 -7.28
N LEU A 563 7.04 -7.79 -8.45
CA LEU A 563 8.30 -7.47 -9.13
C LEU A 563 8.71 -6.01 -8.92
N LYS A 564 10.00 -5.73 -9.10
CA LYS A 564 10.55 -4.36 -9.01
C LYS A 564 11.28 -3.97 -10.29
N TYR A 565 11.18 -2.69 -10.69
CA TYR A 565 11.93 -2.11 -11.82
C TYR A 565 11.85 -2.94 -13.11
N VAL A 566 10.65 -3.36 -13.50
CA VAL A 566 10.37 -4.01 -14.79
C VAL A 566 9.73 -2.99 -15.74
N THR A 567 10.04 -3.05 -17.03
CA THR A 567 9.43 -2.18 -18.05
C THR A 567 8.92 -3.01 -19.23
N VAL A 568 7.66 -2.81 -19.59
CA VAL A 568 7.04 -3.33 -20.80
C VAL A 568 6.74 -2.12 -21.70
N ASN A 569 7.53 -1.95 -22.77
CA ASN A 569 7.39 -0.84 -23.70
C ASN A 569 6.97 -1.35 -25.08
N GLY A 570 5.84 -0.87 -25.59
CA GLY A 570 5.24 -1.34 -26.83
C GLY A 570 5.80 -0.76 -28.13
N ASN A 571 6.75 0.18 -28.08
CA ASN A 571 7.43 0.67 -29.29
C ASN A 571 8.71 -0.13 -29.58
N ALA A 572 9.01 -0.34 -30.86
CA ALA A 572 10.31 -0.85 -31.27
C ALA A 572 11.42 0.19 -30.97
N PRO A 573 12.65 -0.23 -30.59
CA PRO A 573 13.75 0.69 -30.35
C PRO A 573 14.07 1.55 -31.58
N GLY A 574 13.94 2.87 -31.44
CA GLY A 574 14.23 3.84 -32.51
C GLY A 574 13.09 4.07 -33.51
N ASP A 575 11.87 3.61 -33.22
CA ASP A 575 10.67 3.98 -33.97
C ASP A 575 10.35 5.48 -33.77
N PRO A 576 10.34 6.32 -34.82
CA PRO A 576 10.00 7.75 -34.72
C PRO A 576 8.50 8.03 -34.78
N GLN A 577 7.65 7.00 -34.96
CA GLN A 577 6.19 7.14 -35.03
C GLN A 577 5.47 6.67 -33.76
N ASN A 578 6.20 6.19 -32.75
CA ASN A 578 5.66 5.67 -31.48
C ASN A 578 4.52 4.65 -31.68
N VAL A 579 4.64 3.75 -32.66
CA VAL A 579 3.61 2.75 -32.96
C VAL A 579 3.48 1.76 -31.79
N ARG A 580 2.26 1.56 -31.30
CA ARG A 580 1.90 0.57 -30.26
C ARG A 580 2.01 -0.86 -30.82
N SER A 581 3.23 -1.32 -31.03
CA SER A 581 3.57 -2.57 -31.72
C SER A 581 3.50 -3.81 -30.84
N LEU A 582 3.32 -3.65 -29.52
CA LEU A 582 2.98 -4.73 -28.59
C LEU A 582 1.49 -4.72 -28.28
N ILE A 583 0.79 -5.73 -28.80
CA ILE A 583 -0.64 -5.94 -28.60
C ILE A 583 -0.84 -7.00 -27.51
N VAL A 584 -1.60 -6.65 -26.48
CA VAL A 584 -2.03 -7.56 -25.41
C VAL A 584 -3.49 -7.94 -25.66
N LYS A 585 -3.73 -9.12 -26.22
CA LYS A 585 -5.08 -9.57 -26.59
C LYS A 585 -5.57 -10.69 -25.68
N GLN A 586 -6.69 -10.42 -25.00
CA GLN A 586 -7.34 -11.38 -24.13
C GLN A 586 -8.02 -12.51 -24.93
N LEU A 587 -7.90 -13.76 -24.47
CA LEU A 587 -8.55 -14.94 -25.09
C LEU A 587 -9.60 -15.62 -24.19
N SER A 588 -9.62 -15.32 -22.89
CA SER A 588 -10.47 -15.97 -21.88
C SER A 588 -10.89 -14.99 -20.79
N THR A 589 -11.55 -15.48 -19.73
CA THR A 589 -12.02 -14.70 -18.57
C THR A 589 -10.88 -14.29 -17.62
N SER A 590 -9.82 -13.71 -18.18
CA SER A 590 -8.56 -13.36 -17.53
C SER A 590 -8.17 -11.92 -17.85
N SER A 591 -7.85 -11.17 -16.80
CA SER A 591 -7.30 -9.80 -16.81
C SER A 591 -6.19 -9.56 -17.86
N TYR A 592 -6.01 -8.33 -18.33
CA TYR A 592 -4.83 -7.94 -19.11
C TYR A 592 -3.56 -8.04 -18.29
N GLY A 593 -3.59 -7.47 -17.08
CA GLY A 593 -2.41 -7.31 -16.24
C GLY A 593 -2.71 -7.47 -14.75
N ASN A 594 -1.71 -8.00 -14.04
CA ASN A 594 -1.68 -7.97 -12.58
C ASN A 594 -0.32 -7.44 -12.15
N MET A 595 -0.32 -6.25 -11.57
CA MET A 595 0.85 -5.53 -11.06
C MET A 595 0.85 -5.48 -9.53
N CYS A 596 0.02 -6.24 -8.81
CA CYS A 596 -0.11 -6.11 -7.36
C CYS A 596 1.23 -6.26 -6.62
N GLY A 597 1.49 -5.45 -5.60
CA GLY A 597 2.70 -5.57 -4.76
C GLY A 597 4.00 -5.22 -5.50
N SER A 598 3.91 -4.67 -6.71
CA SER A 598 5.09 -4.27 -7.49
C SER A 598 5.56 -2.85 -7.18
N GLU A 599 6.84 -2.59 -7.44
CA GLU A 599 7.50 -1.31 -7.20
C GLU A 599 8.22 -0.80 -8.45
N GLY A 600 7.92 0.41 -8.90
CA GLY A 600 8.67 1.05 -9.98
C GLY A 600 8.47 0.40 -11.36
N VAL A 601 7.42 -0.38 -11.57
CA VAL A 601 7.09 -1.05 -12.83
C VAL A 601 6.46 -0.06 -13.80
N ILE A 602 6.89 -0.11 -15.07
CA ILE A 602 6.37 0.74 -16.15
C ILE A 602 5.70 -0.14 -17.21
N VAL A 603 4.45 0.17 -17.57
CA VAL A 603 3.77 -0.39 -18.74
C VAL A 603 3.41 0.78 -19.66
N GLU A 604 4.06 0.84 -20.82
CA GLU A 604 4.04 2.01 -21.68
C GLU A 604 3.84 1.70 -23.17
N ASN A 605 3.09 2.55 -23.86
CA ASN A 605 2.90 2.51 -25.32
C ASN A 605 2.37 1.15 -25.84
N THR A 606 1.58 0.42 -25.04
CA THR A 606 0.98 -0.88 -25.41
C THR A 606 -0.46 -0.74 -25.88
N GLU A 607 -0.94 -1.75 -26.62
CA GLU A 607 -2.30 -1.84 -27.18
C GLU A 607 -3.05 -3.01 -26.53
N MET A 608 -3.99 -2.75 -25.61
CA MET A 608 -4.71 -3.80 -24.87
C MET A 608 -6.14 -3.97 -25.37
N LEU A 609 -6.48 -5.18 -25.84
CA LEU A 609 -7.69 -5.44 -26.64
C LEU A 609 -8.52 -6.66 -26.15
N PRO A 610 -9.87 -6.53 -26.12
CA PRO A 610 -10.77 -7.48 -25.46
C PRO A 610 -10.94 -8.79 -26.24
N PRO A 611 -11.51 -9.84 -25.60
CA PRO A 611 -11.71 -11.13 -26.24
C PRO A 611 -12.82 -11.04 -27.29
N LEU A 612 -12.60 -11.72 -28.43
CA LEU A 612 -13.58 -11.81 -29.53
C LEU A 612 -14.90 -12.51 -29.15
N THR A 613 -14.97 -13.12 -27.97
CA THR A 613 -16.15 -13.77 -27.42
C THR A 613 -16.48 -13.21 -26.05
N GLN A 614 -17.64 -12.57 -25.91
CA GLN A 614 -18.12 -12.03 -24.63
C GLN A 614 -18.38 -13.15 -23.60
N ALA A 615 -17.38 -13.39 -22.75
CA ALA A 615 -17.48 -14.20 -21.55
C ALA A 615 -16.97 -13.34 -20.37
N ALA A 616 -17.85 -13.05 -19.40
CA ALA A 616 -17.54 -12.16 -18.28
C ALA A 616 -16.28 -12.61 -17.53
N ASN A 617 -15.41 -11.67 -17.18
CA ASN A 617 -14.24 -11.98 -16.37
C ASN A 617 -14.68 -12.44 -14.99
N ARG A 618 -13.94 -13.41 -14.45
CA ARG A 618 -13.93 -13.67 -13.00
C ARG A 618 -12.47 -13.63 -12.53
N GLY A 619 -11.85 -12.48 -12.81
CA GLY A 619 -10.50 -12.14 -12.38
C GLY A 619 -10.45 -12.03 -10.86
N PHE A 620 -10.01 -13.10 -10.20
CA PHE A 620 -9.61 -13.08 -8.80
C PHE A 620 -8.12 -12.72 -8.73
N SER A 621 -7.81 -11.53 -8.23
CA SER A 621 -6.46 -11.17 -7.82
C SER A 621 -6.11 -11.84 -6.48
N LEU A 622 -4.83 -12.01 -6.17
CA LEU A 622 -4.38 -12.43 -4.83
C LEU A 622 -4.72 -11.38 -3.77
N CYS A 623 -4.64 -10.12 -4.17
CA CYS A 623 -4.60 -8.95 -3.30
C CYS A 623 -5.99 -8.38 -3.00
N LEU A 624 -6.93 -9.28 -2.70
CA LEU A 624 -8.32 -8.98 -2.31
C LEU A 624 -9.12 -7.99 -3.18
N SER A 625 -8.62 -7.62 -4.35
CA SER A 625 -9.30 -6.83 -5.38
C SER A 625 -10.29 -7.72 -6.15
N TRP A 626 -11.52 -7.23 -6.27
CA TRP A 626 -12.66 -7.97 -6.81
C TRP A 626 -13.01 -7.42 -8.21
N TRP A 627 -12.75 -8.24 -9.24
CA TRP A 627 -13.28 -8.07 -10.61
C TRP A 627 -12.67 -6.88 -11.39
N THR A 628 -11.38 -6.99 -11.75
CA THR A 628 -10.65 -5.99 -12.56
C THR A 628 -9.78 -6.62 -13.65
N ASP A 629 -9.54 -5.87 -14.74
CA ASP A 629 -8.66 -6.26 -15.86
C ASP A 629 -7.21 -5.76 -15.73
N ILE A 630 -6.95 -4.65 -15.03
CA ILE A 630 -5.60 -4.15 -14.71
C ILE A 630 -5.53 -3.84 -13.22
N ASN A 631 -5.06 -4.82 -12.45
CA ASN A 631 -4.86 -4.65 -11.02
C ASN A 631 -3.52 -3.96 -10.72
N ILE A 632 -3.58 -2.85 -9.98
CA ILE A 632 -2.43 -2.06 -9.50
C ILE A 632 -2.60 -1.86 -7.97
N SER A 633 -3.02 -2.92 -7.25
CA SER A 633 -3.25 -2.89 -5.79
C SER A 633 -1.97 -3.08 -4.98
N GLU A 634 -1.87 -2.54 -3.77
CA GLU A 634 -0.69 -2.71 -2.89
C GLU A 634 0.64 -2.26 -3.54
N THR A 635 0.62 -1.30 -4.49
CA THR A 635 1.82 -0.89 -5.27
C THR A 635 2.38 0.49 -4.93
N LYS A 636 3.67 0.69 -5.26
CA LYS A 636 4.32 2.00 -5.22
C LYS A 636 5.10 2.34 -6.48
N TYR A 637 5.10 3.62 -6.90
CA TYR A 637 5.94 4.15 -7.97
C TYR A 637 5.73 3.53 -9.36
N ASN A 638 4.58 2.90 -9.62
CA ASN A 638 4.29 2.36 -10.94
C ASN A 638 3.84 3.45 -11.92
N ILE A 639 4.08 3.24 -13.21
CA ILE A 639 3.61 4.11 -14.29
C ILE A 639 2.87 3.27 -15.34
N LEU A 640 1.63 3.65 -15.64
CA LEU A 640 0.86 3.18 -16.79
C LEU A 640 0.71 4.36 -17.76
N ARG A 641 1.47 4.38 -18.87
CA ARG A 641 1.55 5.56 -19.75
C ARG A 641 1.42 5.34 -21.25
N ASP A 642 0.83 6.31 -21.95
CA ASP A 642 0.69 6.33 -23.42
C ASP A 642 -0.04 5.11 -24.04
N ASN A 643 -0.71 4.28 -23.25
CA ASN A 643 -1.32 3.02 -23.73
C ASN A 643 -2.67 3.26 -24.40
N HIS A 644 -3.11 2.27 -25.19
CA HIS A 644 -4.52 2.08 -25.52
C HIS A 644 -5.06 0.93 -24.67
N ILE A 645 -6.18 1.13 -23.98
CA ILE A 645 -6.74 0.15 -23.05
C ILE A 645 -8.25 0.08 -23.27
N VAL A 646 -8.71 -0.95 -24.00
CA VAL A 646 -10.14 -1.16 -24.30
C VAL A 646 -10.66 -2.32 -23.45
N GLY A 647 -11.66 -2.10 -22.59
CA GLY A 647 -12.28 -3.16 -21.79
C GLY A 647 -13.45 -3.86 -22.51
N VAL A 648 -14.23 -4.63 -21.73
CA VAL A 648 -15.39 -5.38 -22.25
C VAL A 648 -16.71 -4.59 -22.15
N SER A 649 -17.57 -4.73 -23.17
CA SER A 649 -18.93 -4.16 -23.18
C SER A 649 -20.00 -5.20 -22.84
N ALA A 650 -21.06 -4.78 -22.15
CA ALA A 650 -22.18 -5.63 -21.78
C ALA A 650 -23.21 -5.77 -22.93
N PRO A 651 -23.70 -6.99 -23.25
CA PRO A 651 -24.71 -7.17 -24.30
C PRO A 651 -26.09 -6.69 -23.87
N VAL A 652 -26.56 -5.61 -24.50
CA VAL A 652 -27.85 -4.89 -24.28
C VAL A 652 -29.11 -5.77 -24.37
N TRP A 653 -29.01 -7.03 -24.80
CA TRP A 653 -30.14 -7.87 -25.22
C TRP A 653 -30.44 -9.11 -24.36
N LEU A 654 -29.71 -9.33 -23.26
CA LEU A 654 -29.94 -10.48 -22.36
C LEU A 654 -30.56 -10.06 -21.03
N SER A 655 -31.74 -10.60 -20.72
CA SER A 655 -32.47 -10.36 -19.45
C SER A 655 -31.90 -11.16 -18.27
N ILE A 656 -30.57 -11.21 -18.16
CA ILE A 656 -29.82 -11.80 -17.04
C ILE A 656 -29.72 -10.71 -15.94
N PRO A 657 -29.86 -11.04 -14.64
CA PRO A 657 -29.68 -10.05 -13.58
C PRO A 657 -28.27 -9.40 -13.65
N PRO A 658 -28.10 -8.08 -13.40
CA PRO A 658 -26.81 -7.39 -13.56
C PRO A 658 -25.68 -7.80 -12.61
N THR A 659 -25.85 -8.84 -11.80
CA THR A 659 -24.94 -9.26 -10.72
C THR A 659 -23.75 -10.12 -11.17
N ASP A 660 -23.59 -10.35 -12.47
CA ASP A 660 -22.58 -11.25 -13.06
C ASP A 660 -21.66 -10.56 -14.09
N TYR A 661 -21.67 -9.22 -14.18
CA TYR A 661 -21.02 -8.47 -15.27
C TYR A 661 -20.27 -7.17 -14.89
N THR A 662 -20.23 -6.75 -13.62
CA THR A 662 -19.57 -5.49 -13.23
C THR A 662 -18.06 -5.68 -13.06
N GLU A 663 -17.27 -5.05 -13.92
CA GLU A 663 -15.81 -5.16 -13.99
C GLU A 663 -15.20 -3.75 -14.08
N ASP A 664 -14.18 -3.47 -13.27
CA ASP A 664 -13.44 -2.20 -13.25
C ASP A 664 -12.15 -2.35 -14.07
N LEU A 665 -11.94 -1.54 -15.12
CA LEU A 665 -10.86 -1.78 -16.10
C LEU A 665 -9.46 -1.55 -15.51
N ILE A 666 -9.28 -0.54 -14.66
CA ILE A 666 -8.04 -0.27 -13.90
C ILE A 666 -8.40 -0.06 -12.42
N ASP A 667 -7.71 -0.75 -11.51
CA ASP A 667 -7.98 -0.71 -10.05
C ASP A 667 -6.71 -0.42 -9.22
N LEU A 668 -6.70 0.76 -8.59
CA LEU A 668 -5.64 1.25 -7.67
C LEU A 668 -6.17 1.26 -6.23
N SER A 669 -6.26 0.09 -5.60
CA SER A 669 -6.83 -0.08 -4.26
C SER A 669 -5.84 -0.68 -3.25
N LEU A 670 -6.15 -0.60 -1.95
CA LEU A 670 -5.46 -1.30 -0.86
C LEU A 670 -3.96 -0.94 -0.74
N GLY A 671 -3.64 0.26 -0.26
CA GLY A 671 -2.26 0.74 -0.08
C GLY A 671 -1.53 1.06 -1.40
N ALA A 672 -2.27 1.29 -2.48
CA ALA A 672 -1.70 1.67 -3.77
C ALA A 672 -1.43 3.19 -3.80
N HIS A 673 -0.18 3.60 -3.64
CA HIS A 673 0.19 5.03 -3.52
C HIS A 673 1.38 5.42 -4.41
N HIS A 674 1.49 6.71 -4.78
CA HIS A 674 2.57 7.22 -5.64
C HIS A 674 2.64 6.57 -7.03
N ASN A 675 1.51 6.15 -7.58
CA ASN A 675 1.42 5.58 -8.93
C ASN A 675 0.88 6.64 -9.90
N ILE A 676 1.31 6.56 -11.16
CA ILE A 676 0.92 7.49 -12.23
C ILE A 676 0.16 6.73 -13.32
N VAL A 677 -1.00 7.24 -13.70
CA VAL A 677 -1.70 6.86 -14.95
C VAL A 677 -1.72 8.10 -15.84
N GLU A 678 -0.93 8.12 -16.91
CA GLU A 678 -0.74 9.32 -17.76
C GLU A 678 -0.83 9.08 -19.27
N GLY A 679 -1.48 9.99 -20.02
CA GLY A 679 -1.45 9.97 -21.50
C GLY A 679 -2.15 8.77 -22.15
N ASN A 680 -2.91 7.97 -21.42
CA ASN A 680 -3.56 6.77 -21.96
C ASN A 680 -4.88 7.13 -22.67
N ASN A 681 -5.25 6.36 -23.70
CA ASN A 681 -6.63 6.26 -24.16
C ASN A 681 -7.30 5.04 -23.52
N ILE A 682 -8.38 5.26 -22.75
CA ILE A 682 -9.01 4.24 -21.91
C ILE A 682 -10.50 4.15 -22.28
N GLU A 683 -10.93 3.01 -22.81
CA GLU A 683 -12.26 2.86 -23.39
C GLU A 683 -13.03 1.68 -22.80
N VAL A 684 -14.35 1.86 -22.67
CA VAL A 684 -15.35 0.79 -22.41
C VAL A 684 -15.09 -0.05 -21.17
N ALA A 685 -15.80 0.21 -20.08
CA ALA A 685 -15.82 -0.67 -18.90
C ALA A 685 -17.26 -0.87 -18.39
N THR A 686 -17.64 -2.11 -18.07
CA THR A 686 -18.99 -2.39 -17.54
C THR A 686 -19.26 -1.75 -16.17
N HIS A 687 -18.21 -1.33 -15.45
CA HIS A 687 -18.33 -0.49 -14.25
C HIS A 687 -17.49 0.81 -14.35
N SER A 688 -16.31 0.92 -13.74
CA SER A 688 -15.44 2.11 -13.87
C SER A 688 -14.30 1.83 -14.86
N THR A 689 -13.94 2.78 -15.72
CA THR A 689 -12.70 2.66 -16.50
C THR A 689 -11.46 2.84 -15.62
N LEU A 690 -11.54 3.66 -14.57
CA LEU A 690 -10.53 3.73 -13.51
C LEU A 690 -11.21 3.80 -12.14
N ARG A 691 -10.70 3.01 -11.20
CA ARG A 691 -11.17 2.93 -9.81
C ARG A 691 -10.01 3.05 -8.83
N SER A 692 -10.30 3.62 -7.66
CA SER A 692 -9.49 3.46 -6.45
C SER A 692 -10.39 3.22 -5.24
N VAL A 693 -9.95 2.37 -4.31
CA VAL A 693 -10.58 2.15 -3.00
C VAL A 693 -9.51 2.10 -1.92
N ASP A 694 -9.47 3.09 -1.03
CA ASP A 694 -8.45 3.14 0.01
C ASP A 694 -8.87 3.92 1.28
N PRO A 695 -8.68 3.38 2.49
CA PRO A 695 -8.74 4.15 3.73
C PRO A 695 -7.44 4.92 4.06
N THR A 696 -6.35 4.73 3.30
CA THR A 696 -5.03 5.32 3.58
C THR A 696 -4.63 6.47 2.64
N LEU A 697 -3.55 7.16 3.00
CA LEU A 697 -3.05 8.37 2.32
C LEU A 697 -2.34 8.01 1.00
N ASN A 698 -2.98 8.37 -0.11
CA ASN A 698 -2.56 7.97 -1.46
C ASN A 698 -2.35 9.17 -2.38
N ALA A 699 -1.12 9.64 -2.51
CA ALA A 699 -0.73 10.60 -3.55
C ALA A 699 -0.58 9.91 -4.93
N ASN A 700 -1.68 9.42 -5.53
CA ASN A 700 -1.67 8.94 -6.93
C ASN A 700 -2.00 10.08 -7.89
N ILE A 701 -1.42 10.04 -9.09
CA ILE A 701 -1.61 11.04 -10.14
C ILE A 701 -2.33 10.42 -11.34
N PHE A 702 -3.45 11.02 -11.73
CA PHE A 702 -4.20 10.68 -12.93
C PHE A 702 -4.18 11.91 -13.85
N ARG A 703 -3.33 11.91 -14.88
CA ARG A 703 -3.13 13.10 -15.72
C ARG A 703 -3.14 12.86 -17.23
N ASN A 704 -3.54 13.85 -18.02
CA ASN A 704 -3.41 13.81 -19.48
C ASN A 704 -4.12 12.62 -20.18
N ASN A 705 -5.08 11.93 -19.53
CA ASN A 705 -5.75 10.75 -20.12
C ASN A 705 -7.02 11.11 -20.89
N LEU A 706 -7.30 10.40 -21.99
CA LEU A 706 -8.59 10.36 -22.66
C LEU A 706 -9.37 9.13 -22.15
N VAL A 707 -10.62 9.33 -21.72
CA VAL A 707 -11.45 8.26 -21.15
C VAL A 707 -12.85 8.27 -21.75
N TYR A 708 -13.21 7.20 -22.46
CA TYR A 708 -14.53 7.02 -23.08
C TYR A 708 -15.23 5.76 -22.55
N ASN A 709 -16.10 5.92 -21.54
CA ASN A 709 -16.93 4.82 -21.04
C ASN A 709 -18.42 4.96 -21.45
N PRO A 710 -18.88 4.27 -22.50
CA PRO A 710 -20.28 4.31 -22.89
C PRO A 710 -21.20 3.40 -22.05
N GLU A 711 -20.69 2.53 -21.19
CA GLU A 711 -21.52 1.55 -20.46
C GLU A 711 -21.87 1.99 -19.03
N HIS A 712 -20.92 2.60 -18.30
CA HIS A 712 -21.12 3.13 -16.95
C HIS A 712 -20.23 4.39 -16.69
N GLY A 713 -19.38 4.42 -15.65
CA GLY A 713 -18.68 5.63 -15.18
C GLY A 713 -17.20 5.71 -15.59
N ALA A 714 -16.62 6.91 -15.59
CA ALA A 714 -15.23 7.09 -16.03
C ALA A 714 -14.19 6.93 -14.90
N ILE A 715 -14.09 7.87 -13.95
CA ILE A 715 -13.19 7.78 -12.78
C ILE A 715 -14.00 7.74 -11.47
N ASN A 716 -13.76 6.73 -10.63
CA ASN A 716 -14.43 6.54 -9.35
C ASN A 716 -13.42 6.33 -8.19
N LEU A 717 -13.26 7.32 -7.31
CA LEU A 717 -12.36 7.23 -6.14
C LEU A 717 -13.17 7.10 -4.83
N TYR A 718 -12.95 6.01 -4.10
CA TYR A 718 -13.69 5.67 -2.87
C TYR A 718 -12.78 5.68 -1.63
N GLY A 719 -12.70 6.82 -0.95
CA GLY A 719 -11.91 7.03 0.28
C GLY A 719 -12.70 6.73 1.57
N ALA A 720 -12.02 6.20 2.60
CA ALA A 720 -12.67 5.80 3.86
C ALA A 720 -11.89 6.18 5.14
N GLY A 721 -11.72 7.48 5.37
CA GLY A 721 -11.71 8.07 6.72
C GLY A 721 -10.49 7.86 7.64
N ARG A 722 -9.55 8.80 7.58
CA ARG A 722 -8.92 9.34 8.80
C ARG A 722 -8.91 10.87 8.77
N LEU A 723 -8.78 11.49 9.94
CA LEU A 723 -8.68 12.94 10.08
C LEU A 723 -7.31 13.42 9.61
N LEU A 724 -7.31 14.54 8.88
CA LEU A 724 -6.20 15.46 8.60
C LEU A 724 -4.87 15.17 9.34
N SER A 725 -3.98 14.47 8.64
CA SER A 725 -2.53 14.69 8.72
C SER A 725 -2.06 15.19 7.35
N GLU A 726 -1.07 16.08 7.32
CA GLU A 726 -0.61 16.77 6.11
C GLU A 726 0.06 15.81 5.09
N GLY A 727 0.07 16.19 3.80
CA GLY A 727 1.07 15.70 2.83
C GLY A 727 0.72 14.50 1.93
N SER A 728 -0.54 14.28 1.51
CA SER A 728 -0.85 13.26 0.48
C SER A 728 -2.18 13.50 -0.23
N GLU A 729 -2.15 14.23 -1.34
CA GLU A 729 -3.33 14.57 -2.15
C GLU A 729 -3.39 13.78 -3.47
N TYR A 730 -4.60 13.36 -3.87
CA TYR A 730 -4.84 12.84 -5.22
C TYR A 730 -4.84 14.01 -6.21
N LEU A 731 -4.07 13.89 -7.30
CA LEU A 731 -4.06 14.87 -8.38
C LEU A 731 -4.78 14.30 -9.62
N ILE A 732 -5.86 14.96 -10.02
CA ILE A 732 -6.64 14.67 -11.23
C ILE A 732 -6.50 15.86 -12.18
N GLU A 733 -5.66 15.72 -13.20
CA GLU A 733 -5.12 16.83 -13.98
C GLU A 733 -5.30 16.64 -15.50
N ASN A 734 -5.91 17.59 -16.21
CA ASN A 734 -5.94 17.61 -17.67
C ASN A 734 -6.46 16.30 -18.33
N ASN A 735 -7.46 15.64 -17.73
CA ASN A 735 -8.10 14.45 -18.30
C ASN A 735 -9.39 14.83 -19.05
N PHE A 736 -9.68 14.13 -20.15
CA PHE A 736 -10.94 14.26 -20.89
C PHE A 736 -11.82 13.03 -20.60
N LEU A 737 -12.85 13.19 -19.78
CA LEU A 737 -13.70 12.10 -19.28
C LEU A 737 -15.10 12.15 -19.90
N ILE A 738 -15.53 11.03 -20.50
CA ILE A 738 -16.82 10.89 -21.19
C ILE A 738 -17.54 9.63 -20.67
N SER A 739 -18.77 9.78 -20.15
CA SER A 739 -19.47 8.67 -19.46
C SER A 739 -20.96 8.53 -19.83
N SER A 740 -21.28 8.26 -21.10
CA SER A 740 -22.67 8.23 -21.59
C SER A 740 -23.58 7.17 -20.95
N ALA A 741 -22.97 6.16 -20.28
CA ALA A 741 -23.58 5.27 -19.30
C ALA A 741 -24.90 4.58 -19.71
N LYS A 742 -24.86 3.63 -20.65
CA LYS A 742 -26.03 2.84 -21.09
C LYS A 742 -26.73 2.03 -19.99
N THR A 743 -26.02 1.62 -18.93
CA THR A 743 -26.56 0.68 -17.94
C THR A 743 -26.91 1.35 -16.61
N ILE A 744 -28.06 0.98 -16.03
CA ILE A 744 -28.44 1.38 -14.66
C ILE A 744 -28.09 0.22 -13.73
N SER A 745 -27.19 0.45 -12.76
CA SER A 745 -26.99 -0.48 -11.64
C SER A 745 -28.33 -0.73 -10.93
N PRO A 746 -28.70 -1.99 -10.62
CA PRO A 746 -29.95 -2.28 -9.89
C PRO A 746 -29.96 -1.68 -8.48
N ASN A 747 -28.79 -1.34 -7.94
CA ASN A 747 -28.62 -0.68 -6.64
C ASN A 747 -28.66 0.87 -6.74
N GLY A 748 -28.65 1.43 -7.95
CA GLY A 748 -28.91 2.85 -8.20
C GLY A 748 -27.72 3.80 -8.12
N THR A 749 -26.48 3.29 -7.97
CA THR A 749 -25.25 4.00 -8.36
C THR A 749 -25.20 4.20 -9.88
N ALA A 750 -24.53 5.25 -10.35
CA ALA A 750 -24.68 5.76 -11.71
C ALA A 750 -23.34 6.11 -12.36
N GLY A 751 -23.30 6.07 -13.69
CA GLY A 751 -22.12 6.43 -14.49
C GLY A 751 -21.84 7.93 -14.50
N ASN A 752 -21.18 8.41 -13.45
CA ASN A 752 -20.60 9.75 -13.38
C ASN A 752 -19.32 9.81 -14.23
N ALA A 753 -18.93 11.01 -14.70
CA ALA A 753 -17.63 11.16 -15.35
C ALA A 753 -16.50 11.16 -14.29
N LEU A 754 -16.71 11.85 -13.16
CA LEU A 754 -15.87 11.78 -11.98
C LEU A 754 -16.71 11.58 -10.71
N GLN A 755 -16.46 10.55 -9.91
CA GLN A 755 -16.99 10.39 -8.54
C GLN A 755 -15.86 10.40 -7.50
N LEU A 756 -16.05 11.17 -6.43
CA LEU A 756 -15.13 11.30 -5.31
C LEU A 756 -15.84 11.08 -3.97
N SER A 757 -15.37 10.10 -3.19
CA SER A 757 -15.62 10.00 -1.74
C SER A 757 -14.40 10.35 -0.88
N SER A 758 -13.34 10.84 -1.52
CA SER A 758 -12.10 11.27 -0.87
C SER A 758 -12.08 12.79 -0.62
N SER A 759 -11.32 13.18 0.41
CA SER A 759 -10.98 14.57 0.78
C SER A 759 -9.53 14.87 0.39
N GLY A 760 -9.14 16.14 0.25
CA GLY A 760 -7.79 16.50 -0.19
C GLY A 760 -7.49 16.11 -1.64
N VAL A 761 -8.49 16.25 -2.52
CA VAL A 761 -8.32 15.99 -3.97
C VAL A 761 -8.19 17.31 -4.72
N ILE A 762 -7.12 17.46 -5.50
CA ILE A 762 -6.98 18.52 -6.52
C ILE A 762 -7.52 18.00 -7.85
N VAL A 763 -8.50 18.70 -8.41
CA VAL A 763 -9.12 18.41 -9.70
C VAL A 763 -9.00 19.65 -10.58
N ARG A 764 -8.13 19.60 -11.60
CA ARG A 764 -7.80 20.75 -12.44
C ARG A 764 -7.62 20.44 -13.93
N TYR A 765 -7.96 21.38 -14.80
CA TYR A 765 -7.85 21.26 -16.26
C TYR A 765 -8.64 20.10 -16.90
N ASN A 766 -9.57 19.47 -16.18
CA ASN A 766 -10.32 18.33 -16.72
C ASN A 766 -11.54 18.76 -17.53
N VAL A 767 -11.84 18.01 -18.59
CA VAL A 767 -13.12 18.05 -19.31
C VAL A 767 -14.01 16.92 -18.81
N LEU A 768 -15.21 17.24 -18.30
CA LEU A 768 -16.18 16.26 -17.77
C LEU A 768 -17.46 16.32 -18.62
N SER A 769 -17.61 15.38 -19.56
CA SER A 769 -18.55 15.53 -20.67
C SER A 769 -19.54 14.38 -20.89
N GLU A 770 -20.71 14.74 -21.43
CA GLU A 770 -21.74 13.81 -21.96
C GLU A 770 -22.23 12.71 -21.00
N SER A 771 -22.11 12.92 -19.67
CA SER A 771 -22.51 11.90 -18.69
C SER A 771 -24.01 11.60 -18.73
N GLY A 772 -24.36 10.31 -18.74
CA GLY A 772 -25.74 9.81 -18.65
C GLY A 772 -26.63 10.00 -19.88
N GLU A 773 -26.07 10.33 -21.05
CA GLU A 773 -26.79 10.47 -22.33
C GLU A 773 -27.80 9.35 -22.65
N ALA A 774 -27.49 8.11 -22.25
CA ALA A 774 -28.25 6.92 -22.65
C ALA A 774 -29.42 6.52 -21.71
N VAL A 775 -29.64 7.22 -20.58
CA VAL A 775 -30.57 6.76 -19.52
C VAL A 775 -31.87 7.58 -19.45
N ASN A 776 -32.99 6.89 -19.23
CA ASN A 776 -34.30 7.46 -18.90
C ASN A 776 -34.17 8.40 -17.66
N PRO A 777 -34.55 9.69 -17.75
CA PRO A 777 -33.98 10.75 -16.89
C PRO A 777 -34.38 10.65 -15.42
N ARG A 778 -33.54 9.92 -14.68
CA ARG A 778 -33.47 9.93 -13.22
C ARG A 778 -32.14 10.59 -12.87
N GLU A 779 -32.24 11.73 -12.17
CA GLU A 779 -31.20 12.72 -11.84
C GLU A 779 -30.04 12.16 -10.97
N ARG A 780 -29.38 11.08 -11.43
CA ARG A 780 -28.45 10.25 -10.65
C ARG A 780 -27.02 10.27 -11.20
N THR A 781 -26.84 10.41 -12.51
CA THR A 781 -25.54 10.70 -13.13
C THR A 781 -25.18 12.17 -12.95
N ALA A 782 -23.89 12.46 -12.82
CA ALA A 782 -23.34 13.81 -12.85
C ALA A 782 -22.02 13.85 -13.63
N GLY A 783 -21.66 15.04 -14.13
CA GLY A 783 -20.30 15.29 -14.61
C GLY A 783 -19.29 15.10 -13.47
N LEU A 784 -19.51 15.80 -12.36
CA LEU A 784 -18.76 15.65 -11.10
C LEU A 784 -19.69 15.27 -9.94
N SER A 785 -19.36 14.20 -9.23
CA SER A 785 -20.07 13.72 -8.06
C SER A 785 -19.13 13.72 -6.84
N THR A 786 -19.56 14.32 -5.74
CA THR A 786 -18.89 14.17 -4.43
C THR A 786 -19.84 13.46 -3.46
N SER A 787 -19.39 12.43 -2.74
CA SER A 787 -20.26 11.64 -1.87
C SER A 787 -19.63 11.28 -0.53
N ALA A 788 -20.28 11.62 0.58
CA ALA A 788 -19.85 11.26 1.93
C ALA A 788 -20.55 9.99 2.43
N GLY A 789 -19.79 9.11 3.07
CA GLY A 789 -20.27 7.82 3.57
C GLY A 789 -20.03 6.63 2.62
N THR A 790 -20.09 5.43 3.18
CA THR A 790 -19.72 4.19 2.47
C THR A 790 -20.89 3.53 1.75
N THR A 791 -20.60 2.83 0.65
CA THR A 791 -21.46 1.76 0.09
C THR A 791 -21.49 0.54 1.03
N GLY A 792 -21.95 0.73 2.26
CA GLY A 792 -21.86 -0.23 3.36
C GLY A 792 -22.61 0.19 4.64
N GLY A 793 -22.97 1.46 4.81
CA GLY A 793 -23.79 1.92 5.95
C GLY A 793 -23.02 2.11 7.26
N GLY A 794 -21.70 2.27 7.21
CA GLY A 794 -20.89 2.72 8.34
C GLY A 794 -20.80 4.24 8.36
N ASN A 795 -21.29 4.88 9.42
CA ASN A 795 -21.12 6.32 9.65
C ASN A 795 -19.65 6.61 9.98
N MET A 796 -19.04 7.58 9.28
CA MET A 796 -17.69 8.08 9.58
C MET A 796 -17.71 9.61 9.52
N ASN A 797 -17.27 10.26 10.59
CA ASN A 797 -17.25 11.72 10.69
C ASN A 797 -16.02 12.27 9.94
N ILE A 798 -16.17 12.53 8.63
CA ILE A 798 -15.10 12.98 7.74
C ILE A 798 -15.47 14.32 7.11
N ASN A 799 -14.70 15.38 7.36
CA ASN A 799 -14.84 16.62 6.61
C ASN A 799 -14.28 16.40 5.20
N ILE A 800 -15.14 16.44 4.17
CA ILE A 800 -14.71 16.36 2.77
C ILE A 800 -14.54 17.78 2.23
N TYR A 801 -13.30 18.14 1.89
CA TYR A 801 -12.91 19.41 1.28
C TYR A 801 -11.97 19.09 0.11
N ASN A 802 -12.29 19.57 -1.09
CA ASN A 802 -11.52 19.33 -2.32
C ASN A 802 -11.30 20.66 -3.06
N ARG A 803 -10.42 20.68 -4.07
CA ARG A 803 -10.20 21.84 -4.94
C ARG A 803 -10.55 21.48 -6.36
N TYR A 804 -11.51 22.22 -6.92
CA TYR A 804 -11.98 22.07 -8.29
C TYR A 804 -11.73 23.38 -9.00
N TYR A 805 -10.73 23.45 -9.88
CA TYR A 805 -10.44 24.69 -10.57
C TYR A 805 -10.01 24.52 -12.02
N HIS A 806 -10.35 25.49 -12.87
CA HIS A 806 -10.08 25.42 -14.30
C HIS A 806 -10.58 24.10 -14.92
N ASN A 807 -11.81 23.64 -14.64
CA ASN A 807 -12.40 22.46 -15.30
C ASN A 807 -13.56 22.87 -16.22
N THR A 808 -13.84 22.06 -17.25
CA THR A 808 -14.96 22.25 -18.18
C THR A 808 -15.98 21.12 -18.02
N ILE A 809 -17.04 21.38 -17.25
CA ILE A 809 -18.15 20.45 -17.00
C ILE A 809 -19.27 20.73 -18.00
N VAL A 810 -19.38 19.91 -19.05
CA VAL A 810 -20.09 20.31 -20.27
C VAL A 810 -20.94 19.20 -20.91
N LYS A 811 -22.07 19.55 -21.53
CA LYS A 811 -22.99 18.61 -22.20
C LYS A 811 -23.54 17.45 -21.33
N ASN A 812 -23.61 17.55 -20.01
CA ASN A 812 -24.02 16.42 -19.17
C ASN A 812 -25.56 16.23 -19.15
N ARG A 813 -26.07 15.10 -19.64
CA ARG A 813 -27.52 14.78 -19.60
C ARG A 813 -27.99 14.23 -18.24
N GLY A 814 -27.06 14.00 -17.32
CA GLY A 814 -27.34 13.93 -15.89
C GLY A 814 -27.57 15.32 -15.29
N VAL A 815 -26.73 15.67 -14.32
CA VAL A 815 -26.59 17.01 -13.74
C VAL A 815 -25.14 17.46 -13.89
N ALA A 816 -24.83 18.75 -13.78
CA ALA A 816 -23.42 19.18 -13.81
C ALA A 816 -22.68 18.62 -12.61
N MET A 817 -23.27 18.79 -11.42
CA MET A 817 -22.72 18.30 -10.17
C MET A 817 -23.77 17.74 -9.22
N ASN A 818 -23.35 16.80 -8.37
CA ASN A 818 -24.08 16.49 -7.14
C ASN A 818 -23.15 16.37 -5.91
N GLN A 819 -23.70 16.69 -4.74
CA GLN A 819 -23.17 16.32 -3.44
C GLN A 819 -24.16 15.38 -2.75
N HIS A 820 -23.65 14.36 -2.03
CA HIS A 820 -24.49 13.28 -1.52
C HIS A 820 -23.94 12.68 -0.21
N ASP A 821 -24.61 12.94 0.92
CA ASP A 821 -24.37 12.21 2.18
C ASP A 821 -25.19 10.91 2.23
N PHE A 822 -24.71 9.91 2.95
CA PHE A 822 -25.39 8.65 3.24
C PHE A 822 -25.82 8.50 4.73
N GLY A 823 -25.58 9.47 5.61
CA GLY A 823 -26.04 9.41 7.02
C GLY A 823 -26.07 10.75 7.79
N ASP A 824 -26.78 10.77 8.93
CA ASP A 824 -27.10 11.98 9.73
C ASP A 824 -25.90 12.59 10.51
N ALA A 825 -24.68 12.63 9.97
CA ALA A 825 -23.47 12.92 10.77
C ALA A 825 -22.27 13.61 10.08
N ILE A 826 -22.30 13.93 8.78
CA ILE A 826 -21.09 14.35 8.05
C ILE A 826 -21.12 15.82 7.61
N ALA A 827 -19.99 16.52 7.80
CA ALA A 827 -19.81 17.88 7.31
C ALA A 827 -19.10 17.87 5.93
N MET A 828 -19.87 17.61 4.87
CA MET A 828 -19.44 17.99 3.52
C MET A 828 -19.35 19.53 3.45
N GLY A 829 -18.22 20.07 2.98
CA GLY A 829 -18.03 21.52 2.88
C GLY A 829 -16.57 21.97 2.91
N GLN A 830 -16.35 23.25 2.61
CA GLN A 830 -15.03 23.85 2.35
C GLN A 830 -14.38 23.39 1.04
N HIS A 831 -15.16 22.84 0.11
CA HIS A 831 -14.75 22.73 -1.28
C HIS A 831 -14.55 24.13 -1.87
N LYS A 832 -13.62 24.26 -2.81
CA LYS A 832 -13.42 25.49 -3.59
C LYS A 832 -13.65 25.17 -5.06
N TYR A 833 -14.51 25.98 -5.69
CA TYR A 833 -14.79 25.94 -7.12
C TYR A 833 -14.26 27.26 -7.70
N VAL A 834 -13.18 27.22 -8.48
CA VAL A 834 -12.53 28.43 -9.01
C VAL A 834 -12.35 28.35 -10.53
N ASN A 835 -12.80 29.34 -11.30
CA ASN A 835 -12.60 29.42 -12.76
C ASN A 835 -13.12 28.20 -13.56
N ASN A 836 -14.17 27.49 -13.12
CA ASN A 836 -14.73 26.36 -13.89
C ASN A 836 -15.83 26.81 -14.86
N PHE A 837 -15.96 26.13 -16.00
CA PHE A 837 -17.18 26.14 -16.81
C PHE A 837 -18.16 25.06 -16.33
N LEU A 838 -19.43 25.42 -16.20
CA LEU A 838 -20.55 24.50 -16.04
C LEU A 838 -21.59 24.84 -17.10
N TYR A 839 -21.76 23.98 -18.11
CA TYR A 839 -22.47 24.37 -19.34
C TYR A 839 -23.31 23.22 -19.93
N ASP A 840 -24.54 23.53 -20.34
CA ASP A 840 -25.50 22.57 -20.92
C ASP A 840 -25.60 21.24 -20.14
N SER A 841 -25.71 21.35 -18.82
CA SER A 841 -25.52 20.22 -17.91
C SER A 841 -26.74 20.05 -16.99
N ASP A 842 -27.86 19.76 -17.65
CA ASP A 842 -29.16 19.36 -17.11
C ASP A 842 -29.83 18.34 -18.05
N SER A 843 -30.53 17.38 -17.45
CA SER A 843 -31.45 16.41 -18.06
C SER A 843 -32.39 16.89 -19.17
N ASN A 844 -32.77 18.17 -19.20
CA ASN A 844 -33.66 18.74 -20.22
C ASN A 844 -32.93 19.63 -21.25
N ARG A 845 -31.61 19.77 -21.14
CA ARG A 845 -30.80 20.74 -21.93
C ARG A 845 -31.30 22.19 -21.73
N THR A 846 -31.74 22.52 -20.51
CA THR A 846 -32.35 23.83 -20.18
C THR A 846 -31.44 24.81 -19.46
N GLY A 847 -30.38 24.34 -18.80
CA GLY A 847 -29.48 25.19 -18.03
C GLY A 847 -28.36 24.36 -17.39
N VAL A 848 -28.08 24.65 -16.12
CA VAL A 848 -27.20 23.83 -15.28
C VAL A 848 -27.99 23.33 -14.08
N LYS A 849 -27.87 22.04 -13.76
CA LYS A 849 -28.44 21.48 -12.54
C LYS A 849 -27.35 21.08 -11.54
N LEU A 850 -27.56 21.46 -10.28
CA LEU A 850 -26.78 21.04 -9.10
C LEU A 850 -27.73 20.33 -8.13
N VAL A 851 -27.29 19.25 -7.48
CA VAL A 851 -28.18 18.46 -6.60
C VAL A 851 -27.51 18.15 -5.27
N GLU A 852 -28.27 18.38 -4.19
CA GLU A 852 -27.96 17.99 -2.82
C GLU A 852 -28.81 16.77 -2.43
N TYR A 853 -28.17 15.71 -1.97
CA TYR A 853 -28.81 14.55 -1.37
C TYR A 853 -28.48 14.51 0.13
N TRP A 854 -29.52 14.48 0.97
CA TRP A 854 -29.47 14.33 2.44
C TRP A 854 -28.53 15.30 3.20
N ASP A 855 -29.08 16.39 3.76
CA ASP A 855 -28.46 17.38 4.70
C ASP A 855 -27.09 18.01 4.33
N THR A 856 -26.56 17.68 3.14
CA THR A 856 -25.43 18.33 2.47
C THR A 856 -25.67 19.83 2.27
N ARG A 857 -24.58 20.61 2.30
CA ARG A 857 -24.60 22.08 2.31
C ARG A 857 -23.63 22.68 1.29
N ILE A 858 -24.05 22.69 0.03
CA ILE A 858 -23.35 23.45 -1.02
C ILE A 858 -23.43 24.97 -0.73
N ASP A 859 -24.43 25.38 0.07
CA ASP A 859 -24.83 26.76 0.34
C ASP A 859 -23.95 27.56 1.33
N THR A 860 -23.40 26.92 2.35
CA THR A 860 -22.92 27.64 3.56
C THR A 860 -21.45 27.44 3.92
N ASN A 861 -20.77 26.40 3.42
CA ASN A 861 -19.35 26.13 3.72
C ASN A 861 -18.43 26.14 2.50
N ASP A 862 -18.95 25.90 1.29
CA ASP A 862 -18.17 25.95 0.05
C ASP A 862 -17.94 27.39 -0.42
N ARG A 863 -16.93 27.61 -1.29
CA ARG A 863 -16.77 28.89 -2.00
C ARG A 863 -16.72 28.68 -3.50
N TRP A 864 -17.38 29.58 -4.21
CA TRP A 864 -17.56 29.54 -5.66
C TRP A 864 -17.08 30.87 -6.25
N ILE A 865 -15.89 30.87 -6.82
CA ILE A 865 -15.20 32.06 -7.31
C ILE A 865 -15.05 31.97 -8.83
N ARG A 866 -15.59 32.93 -9.55
CA ARG A 866 -15.37 33.17 -10.98
C ARG A 866 -15.70 31.96 -11.89
N ASN A 867 -16.63 31.10 -11.49
CA ASN A 867 -17.16 30.05 -12.35
C ASN A 867 -18.20 30.64 -13.32
N VAL A 868 -18.37 30.03 -14.49
CA VAL A 868 -19.35 30.44 -15.51
C VAL A 868 -20.41 29.36 -15.68
N PHE A 869 -21.68 29.74 -15.59
CA PHE A 869 -22.85 28.88 -15.74
C PHE A 869 -23.67 29.25 -16.99
N GLY A 870 -24.10 28.27 -17.81
CA GLY A 870 -24.94 28.57 -18.99
C GLY A 870 -25.45 27.37 -19.81
N ASN A 871 -26.08 27.69 -20.95
CA ASN A 871 -26.64 26.74 -21.92
C ASN A 871 -26.77 27.38 -23.33
N PRO A 872 -26.27 26.78 -24.42
CA PRO A 872 -26.33 27.36 -25.77
C PRO A 872 -27.75 27.51 -26.35
N GLY A 873 -28.75 26.80 -25.80
CA GLY A 873 -30.16 26.88 -26.22
C GLY A 873 -31.07 27.65 -25.26
N GLY A 874 -30.56 28.18 -24.14
CA GLY A 874 -31.37 28.67 -23.03
C GLY A 874 -31.97 30.06 -23.25
N SER A 875 -33.32 30.18 -23.17
CA SER A 875 -34.00 31.48 -22.99
C SER A 875 -34.13 31.90 -21.52
N SER A 876 -33.49 31.16 -20.61
CA SER A 876 -33.50 31.37 -19.17
C SER A 876 -32.13 30.99 -18.61
N GLN A 877 -31.66 31.69 -17.59
CA GLN A 877 -30.38 31.42 -16.91
C GLN A 877 -30.60 30.49 -15.70
N ASP A 878 -31.41 29.44 -15.90
CA ASP A 878 -31.83 28.53 -14.83
C ASP A 878 -30.64 27.67 -14.38
N VAL A 879 -29.94 28.12 -13.34
CA VAL A 879 -29.20 27.21 -12.45
C VAL A 879 -30.21 26.66 -11.45
N ILE A 880 -30.44 25.35 -11.52
CA ILE A 880 -31.44 24.67 -10.69
C ILE A 880 -30.71 23.93 -9.58
N ILE A 881 -30.77 24.47 -8.36
CA ILE A 881 -30.33 23.74 -7.16
C ILE A 881 -31.51 22.93 -6.62
N THR A 882 -31.28 21.65 -6.35
CA THR A 882 -32.32 20.72 -5.89
C THR A 882 -31.86 20.00 -4.62
N ASN A 883 -32.41 20.36 -3.46
CA ASN A 883 -32.25 19.57 -2.24
C ASN A 883 -33.26 18.42 -2.21
N ARG A 884 -32.79 17.21 -1.87
CA ARG A 884 -33.57 15.97 -1.95
C ARG A 884 -33.41 15.11 -0.69
N GLN A 885 -34.20 15.41 0.34
CA GLN A 885 -34.40 14.49 1.45
C GLN A 885 -35.11 13.20 1.00
N GLY A 886 -34.57 12.04 1.39
CA GLY A 886 -35.02 10.72 0.92
C GLY A 886 -36.33 10.21 1.54
N GLY A 887 -37.46 10.81 1.16
CA GLY A 887 -38.82 10.35 1.48
C GLY A 887 -39.59 9.84 0.27
N SER A 888 -40.35 8.75 0.40
CA SER A 888 -41.03 8.06 -0.71
C SER A 888 -42.37 8.67 -1.15
N SER A 889 -42.39 9.97 -1.42
CA SER A 889 -43.53 10.64 -2.09
C SER A 889 -43.08 11.82 -2.94
N LEU A 890 -43.60 11.92 -4.18
CA LEU A 890 -43.58 13.18 -4.92
C LEU A 890 -44.27 14.28 -4.10
N SER A 891 -43.80 15.51 -4.22
CA SER A 891 -44.26 16.72 -3.52
C SER A 891 -43.99 16.80 -2.00
N GLN A 892 -42.77 17.27 -1.67
CA GLN A 892 -42.55 18.21 -0.57
C GLN A 892 -41.37 19.13 -0.94
N ALA A 893 -41.53 20.43 -0.66
CA ALA A 893 -40.56 21.53 -0.79
C ALA A 893 -39.36 21.32 -1.74
N ILE A 894 -39.58 21.40 -3.07
CA ILE A 894 -38.48 21.75 -3.98
C ILE A 894 -38.27 23.26 -3.86
N THR A 895 -37.28 23.69 -3.09
CA THR A 895 -36.84 25.10 -3.03
C THR A 895 -36.18 25.45 -4.36
N ASN A 896 -37.02 25.84 -5.33
CA ASN A 896 -36.63 26.17 -6.70
C ASN A 896 -35.94 27.55 -6.74
N LEU A 897 -34.73 27.65 -6.18
CA LEU A 897 -33.80 28.68 -6.57
C LEU A 897 -33.43 28.43 -8.03
N ARG A 898 -34.12 29.12 -8.94
CA ARG A 898 -33.95 29.08 -10.41
C ARG A 898 -33.33 30.35 -10.97
N ASN A 899 -33.27 31.40 -10.15
CA ASN A 899 -32.81 32.70 -10.56
C ASN A 899 -31.56 33.05 -9.74
N PRO A 900 -30.39 33.21 -10.36
CA PRO A 900 -29.18 33.61 -9.64
C PRO A 900 -29.22 35.06 -9.13
N GLN A 901 -30.22 35.85 -9.54
CA GLN A 901 -30.53 37.16 -8.97
C GLN A 901 -31.41 37.07 -7.70
N ASP A 902 -31.73 35.87 -7.21
CA ASP A 902 -32.48 35.70 -5.96
C ASP A 902 -31.60 36.12 -4.76
N PRO A 903 -32.11 36.97 -3.84
CA PRO A 903 -31.39 37.35 -2.63
C PRO A 903 -30.83 36.18 -1.82
N GLU A 904 -31.53 35.04 -1.77
CA GLU A 904 -31.04 33.84 -1.06
C GLU A 904 -29.76 33.30 -1.72
N PHE A 905 -29.70 33.25 -3.06
CA PHE A 905 -28.52 32.82 -3.83
C PHE A 905 -27.34 33.79 -3.64
N THR A 906 -27.59 35.10 -3.70
CA THR A 906 -26.56 36.13 -3.52
C THR A 906 -26.08 36.27 -2.07
N SER A 907 -26.73 35.60 -1.12
CA SER A 907 -26.33 35.57 0.30
C SER A 907 -25.34 34.45 0.64
N TRP A 908 -25.04 33.56 -0.31
CA TRP A 908 -24.04 32.51 -0.17
C TRP A 908 -22.64 33.15 -0.05
N ASN A 909 -21.85 32.73 0.94
CA ASN A 909 -20.61 33.42 1.33
C ASN A 909 -19.51 33.29 0.26
N GLY A 910 -19.28 34.36 -0.50
CA GLY A 910 -18.24 34.40 -1.54
C GLY A 910 -18.68 33.74 -2.85
N PHE A 911 -19.94 33.94 -3.25
CA PHE A 911 -20.49 33.48 -4.51
C PHE A 911 -20.33 34.55 -5.62
N ASP A 912 -19.14 34.67 -6.20
CA ASP A 912 -18.81 35.64 -7.26
C ASP A 912 -18.75 34.94 -8.62
N ASN A 913 -19.90 34.64 -9.24
CA ASN A 913 -19.97 33.80 -10.45
C ASN A 913 -20.79 34.42 -11.58
N ILE A 914 -20.51 33.97 -12.79
CA ILE A 914 -20.98 34.56 -14.05
C ILE A 914 -22.07 33.66 -14.65
N TYR A 915 -23.06 34.28 -15.27
CA TYR A 915 -24.16 33.59 -15.96
C TYR A 915 -24.22 34.07 -17.40
N ASP A 916 -23.79 33.23 -18.34
CA ASP A 916 -23.82 33.55 -19.76
C ASP A 916 -23.99 32.29 -20.62
N ASN A 917 -24.83 32.44 -21.64
CA ASN A 917 -25.08 31.40 -22.64
C ASN A 917 -24.11 31.51 -23.84
N ASN A 918 -23.26 32.54 -23.89
CA ASN A 918 -22.35 32.88 -24.98
C ASN A 918 -20.88 32.75 -24.55
N ILE A 919 -20.40 31.51 -24.35
CA ILE A 919 -19.00 31.25 -23.98
C ILE A 919 -18.06 31.33 -25.19
N SER A 920 -18.55 31.03 -26.39
CA SER A 920 -17.79 30.97 -27.65
C SER A 920 -16.61 29.98 -27.60
N PHE A 921 -16.92 28.71 -27.86
CA PHE A 921 -15.93 27.65 -28.08
C PHE A 921 -15.65 27.46 -29.57
N ILE A 922 -14.46 26.95 -29.93
CA ILE A 922 -14.05 26.71 -31.34
C ILE A 922 -15.00 25.75 -32.06
N ASP A 923 -15.28 24.57 -31.50
CA ASP A 923 -16.35 23.69 -31.98
C ASP A 923 -16.99 22.90 -30.83
N TYR A 924 -17.87 23.59 -30.12
CA TYR A 924 -18.73 23.01 -29.09
C TYR A 924 -19.50 21.76 -29.55
N THR A 925 -19.88 21.66 -30.82
CA THR A 925 -20.70 20.55 -31.33
C THR A 925 -19.88 19.26 -31.28
N ASN A 926 -18.68 19.31 -31.87
CA ASN A 926 -17.76 18.18 -31.98
C ASN A 926 -16.81 18.04 -30.77
N GLY A 927 -17.13 18.69 -29.65
CA GLY A 927 -16.42 18.53 -28.37
C GLY A 927 -15.08 19.25 -28.26
N ASN A 928 -14.77 20.16 -29.18
CA ASN A 928 -13.64 21.07 -29.05
C ASN A 928 -14.04 22.27 -28.17
N TYR A 929 -13.70 22.16 -26.88
CA TYR A 929 -14.04 23.15 -25.85
C TYR A 929 -12.93 24.19 -25.58
N TYR A 930 -11.98 24.37 -26.50
CA TYR A 930 -11.10 25.55 -26.47
C TYR A 930 -11.92 26.81 -26.75
N LEU A 931 -11.55 27.93 -26.13
CA LEU A 931 -12.18 29.21 -26.43
C LEU A 931 -11.81 29.68 -27.85
N SER A 932 -12.78 30.26 -28.56
CA SER A 932 -12.49 30.96 -29.81
C SER A 932 -11.92 32.36 -29.51
N SER A 933 -11.18 32.93 -30.45
CA SER A 933 -10.45 34.20 -30.29
C SER A 933 -11.32 35.45 -30.06
N ASP A 934 -12.65 35.29 -30.06
CA ASP A 934 -13.66 36.30 -29.75
C ASP A 934 -14.39 36.04 -28.43
N SER A 935 -13.99 35.00 -27.66
CA SER A 935 -14.53 34.73 -26.33
C SER A 935 -14.14 35.81 -25.33
N GLN A 936 -15.12 36.23 -24.53
CA GLN A 936 -14.91 37.14 -23.40
C GLN A 936 -14.30 36.45 -22.15
N TYR A 937 -14.00 35.15 -22.23
CA TYR A 937 -13.49 34.35 -21.11
C TYR A 937 -11.99 34.03 -21.18
N ILE A 938 -11.34 34.55 -22.22
CA ILE A 938 -9.88 34.70 -22.28
C ILE A 938 -9.46 35.74 -21.22
N ASP A 939 -8.30 35.56 -20.58
CA ASP A 939 -7.72 36.51 -19.60
C ASP A 939 -8.66 36.87 -18.43
N SER A 940 -9.58 35.96 -18.08
CA SER A 940 -10.78 36.31 -17.29
C SER A 940 -10.96 35.54 -15.98
N GLY A 941 -10.08 34.61 -15.66
CA GLY A 941 -10.05 33.86 -14.40
C GLY A 941 -9.50 34.68 -13.23
N SER A 942 -9.91 34.31 -12.02
CA SER A 942 -9.40 34.85 -10.76
C SER A 942 -8.14 34.09 -10.30
N PRO A 943 -7.27 34.71 -9.49
CA PRO A 943 -6.20 33.97 -8.81
C PRO A 943 -6.77 32.93 -7.84
N LEU A 944 -5.98 31.88 -7.57
CA LEU A 944 -6.40 30.77 -6.71
C LEU A 944 -6.39 31.14 -5.22
N THR A 945 -5.44 31.99 -4.81
CA THR A 945 -5.26 32.45 -3.43
C THR A 945 -4.53 33.80 -3.39
N THR A 946 -4.47 34.46 -2.23
CA THR A 946 -3.74 35.72 -2.04
C THR A 946 -2.73 35.65 -0.89
N VAL A 947 -1.76 36.56 -0.89
CA VAL A 947 -0.62 36.58 0.05
C VAL A 947 -0.95 37.34 1.33
N ILE A 948 -0.64 36.74 2.49
CA ILE A 948 -0.84 37.34 3.82
C ILE A 948 0.44 38.06 4.27
N GLY A 949 0.37 39.39 4.38
CA GLY A 949 1.49 40.24 4.81
C GLY A 949 2.48 40.56 3.70
N SER A 950 3.18 41.70 3.81
CA SER A 950 4.26 42.08 2.87
C SER A 950 5.61 41.57 3.35
N GLY A 951 6.48 41.13 2.45
CA GLY A 951 7.77 40.53 2.83
C GLY A 951 8.70 40.23 1.66
N SER A 952 9.79 39.52 1.99
CA SER A 952 10.76 38.99 1.02
C SER A 952 11.50 37.80 1.62
N GLY A 953 11.67 36.73 0.85
CA GLY A 953 12.28 35.49 1.31
C GLY A 953 11.82 34.26 0.53
N THR A 954 12.07 33.07 1.09
CA THR A 954 11.71 31.75 0.53
C THR A 954 10.51 31.11 1.24
N THR A 955 9.73 31.89 1.97
CA THR A 955 8.63 31.42 2.83
C THR A 955 7.46 32.39 2.71
N LEU A 956 6.38 31.94 2.06
CA LEU A 956 5.26 32.78 1.65
C LEU A 956 3.97 32.27 2.32
N THR A 957 3.35 33.10 3.17
CA THR A 957 2.05 32.78 3.77
C THR A 957 0.92 33.21 2.84
N VAL A 958 -0.07 32.35 2.61
CA VAL A 958 -1.23 32.58 1.73
C VAL A 958 -2.55 32.32 2.48
N GLU A 959 -3.69 32.69 1.88
CA GLU A 959 -5.02 32.48 2.48
C GLU A 959 -5.53 31.02 2.44
N ASP A 960 -5.02 30.22 1.51
CA ASP A 960 -5.32 28.79 1.34
C ASP A 960 -4.21 28.19 0.46
N SER A 961 -3.38 27.30 1.01
CA SER A 961 -2.25 26.68 0.28
C SER A 961 -2.62 25.44 -0.53
N ARG A 962 -3.65 24.71 -0.08
CA ARG A 962 -4.19 23.44 -0.64
C ARG A 962 -4.65 23.50 -2.11
N PHE A 963 -4.46 24.63 -2.79
CA PHE A 963 -4.64 24.73 -4.24
C PHE A 963 -3.47 24.15 -5.02
N PHE A 964 -2.28 24.05 -4.41
CA PHE A 964 -1.04 23.70 -5.11
C PHE A 964 -0.52 22.33 -4.70
N TYR A 965 0.12 21.64 -5.64
CA TYR A 965 0.75 20.34 -5.44
C TYR A 965 2.22 20.50 -5.03
N GLY A 966 2.58 19.95 -3.87
CA GLY A 966 3.90 20.10 -3.23
C GLY A 966 4.70 18.82 -2.97
N GLU A 967 4.16 17.65 -3.34
CA GLU A 967 4.67 16.33 -2.89
C GLU A 967 5.56 15.60 -3.90
N ALA A 968 6.11 16.29 -4.92
CA ALA A 968 7.00 15.65 -5.89
C ALA A 968 8.30 15.11 -5.27
N SER A 969 8.67 15.57 -4.06
CA SER A 969 9.78 14.99 -3.28
C SER A 969 9.51 13.58 -2.74
N GLU A 970 8.25 13.15 -2.65
CA GLU A 970 7.91 11.77 -2.32
C GLU A 970 8.05 10.82 -3.52
N PHE A 971 8.10 11.37 -4.74
CA PHE A 971 8.32 10.62 -5.98
C PHE A 971 9.82 10.52 -6.31
N PRO A 972 10.32 9.35 -6.75
CA PRO A 972 11.64 9.23 -7.34
C PRO A 972 11.79 10.11 -8.58
N ASN A 973 12.89 10.88 -8.67
CA ASN A 973 13.15 11.85 -9.75
C ASN A 973 12.97 11.33 -11.19
N TRP A 974 13.08 10.01 -11.40
CA TRP A 974 12.91 9.39 -12.71
C TRP A 974 11.45 9.26 -13.18
N MET A 975 10.47 9.51 -12.28
CA MET A 975 9.04 9.54 -12.60
C MET A 975 8.59 10.89 -13.21
N ASN A 976 9.48 11.89 -13.27
CA ASN A 976 9.21 13.22 -13.86
C ASN A 976 7.95 13.90 -13.31
N VAL A 977 7.73 13.79 -11.99
CA VAL A 977 6.77 14.62 -11.26
C VAL A 977 7.50 15.88 -10.78
N GLN A 978 6.83 17.02 -10.87
CA GLN A 978 7.32 18.32 -10.40
C GLN A 978 6.37 18.91 -9.36
N ASN A 979 6.91 19.70 -8.44
CA ASN A 979 6.10 20.62 -7.64
C ASN A 979 5.62 21.77 -8.52
N ASP A 980 4.43 22.27 -8.22
CA ASP A 980 3.85 23.40 -8.94
C ASP A 980 4.78 24.62 -8.97
N TRP A 981 4.78 25.32 -10.11
CA TRP A 981 5.30 26.68 -10.15
C TRP A 981 4.15 27.65 -9.95
N ILE A 982 4.39 28.68 -9.14
CA ILE A 982 3.45 29.77 -8.91
C ILE A 982 3.97 31.09 -9.51
N ALA A 983 3.03 31.95 -9.91
CA ALA A 983 3.28 33.36 -10.18
C ALA A 983 2.74 34.19 -9.00
N VAL A 984 3.56 35.08 -8.44
CA VAL A 984 3.22 35.91 -7.26
C VAL A 984 3.42 37.41 -7.57
N GLY A 985 2.34 38.19 -7.54
CA GLY A 985 2.36 39.64 -7.76
C GLY A 985 0.98 40.25 -7.99
N THR A 986 0.90 41.51 -8.41
CA THR A 986 -0.38 42.21 -8.69
C THR A 986 -0.98 41.91 -10.06
N ASP A 987 -0.15 41.45 -10.99
CA ASP A 987 -0.45 41.18 -12.40
C ASP A 987 0.50 40.09 -12.90
N LEU A 988 0.06 39.23 -13.82
CA LEU A 988 0.87 38.08 -14.25
C LEU A 988 2.16 38.51 -14.96
N ALA A 989 2.13 39.62 -15.69
CA ALA A 989 3.29 40.13 -16.43
C ALA A 989 4.46 40.48 -15.49
N SER A 990 4.20 41.21 -14.39
CA SER A 990 5.21 41.58 -13.39
C SER A 990 5.48 40.51 -12.33
N ALA A 991 4.56 39.56 -12.14
CA ALA A 991 4.62 38.55 -11.08
C ALA A 991 5.91 37.69 -11.10
N ASN A 992 6.45 37.47 -9.90
CA ASN A 992 7.59 36.58 -9.64
C ASN A 992 7.17 35.13 -9.93
N LYS A 993 7.87 34.45 -10.84
CA LYS A 993 7.57 33.06 -11.23
C LYS A 993 8.57 32.12 -10.57
N VAL A 994 8.10 31.24 -9.69
CA VAL A 994 8.94 30.46 -8.75
C VAL A 994 8.32 29.11 -8.43
N GLN A 995 9.15 28.07 -8.30
CA GLN A 995 8.70 26.72 -7.92
C GLN A 995 8.56 26.56 -6.40
N ILE A 996 7.53 25.83 -5.98
CA ILE A 996 7.32 25.38 -4.60
C ILE A 996 8.31 24.25 -4.25
N VAL A 997 8.84 24.26 -3.04
CA VAL A 997 9.72 23.22 -2.47
C VAL A 997 8.94 22.28 -1.58
N SER A 998 8.04 22.81 -0.75
CA SER A 998 7.12 22.07 0.10
C SER A 998 5.99 23.00 0.56
N ILE A 999 4.93 22.41 1.10
CA ILE A 999 3.74 23.10 1.60
C ILE A 999 3.54 22.76 3.09
N ASN A 1000 2.92 23.67 3.85
CA ASN A 1000 2.34 23.37 5.16
C ASN A 1000 0.92 23.95 5.22
N ASP A 1001 -0.08 23.09 5.15
CA ASP A 1001 -1.49 23.50 5.05
C ASP A 1001 -2.11 23.90 6.38
N THR A 1002 -1.56 23.44 7.51
CA THR A 1002 -1.97 23.90 8.85
C THR A 1002 -1.67 25.39 9.05
N THR A 1003 -0.56 25.89 8.50
CA THR A 1003 -0.17 27.31 8.58
C THR A 1003 -0.39 28.11 7.30
N ASN A 1004 -0.79 27.44 6.21
CA ASN A 1004 -0.92 27.99 4.85
C ASN A 1004 0.38 28.66 4.36
N VAL A 1005 1.49 27.94 4.50
CA VAL A 1005 2.83 28.41 4.12
C VAL A 1005 3.37 27.61 2.94
N LEU A 1006 3.79 28.32 1.91
CA LEU A 1006 4.52 27.79 0.76
C LEU A 1006 6.02 28.05 0.96
N VAL A 1007 6.84 27.00 0.89
CA VAL A 1007 8.31 27.12 0.84
C VAL A 1007 8.73 27.21 -0.63
N LEU A 1008 9.64 28.12 -0.96
CA LEU A 1008 9.96 28.49 -2.34
C LEU A 1008 11.43 28.25 -2.69
N THR A 1009 11.69 27.83 -3.93
CA THR A 1009 13.04 27.52 -4.44
C THR A 1009 13.99 28.72 -4.45
N ASN A 1010 13.45 29.93 -4.57
CA ASN A 1010 14.20 31.17 -4.72
C ASN A 1010 13.56 32.28 -3.87
N SER A 1011 14.38 33.23 -3.39
CA SER A 1011 13.87 34.37 -2.63
C SER A 1011 13.17 35.36 -3.55
N ILE A 1012 11.88 35.59 -3.31
CA ILE A 1012 11.06 36.61 -4.00
C ILE A 1012 10.75 37.79 -3.06
N SER A 1013 9.99 38.78 -3.55
CA SER A 1013 9.47 39.90 -2.75
C SER A 1013 8.01 40.16 -3.11
N TRP A 1014 7.19 40.47 -2.10
CA TRP A 1014 5.72 40.52 -2.22
C TRP A 1014 5.08 41.56 -1.29
N SER A 1015 3.85 41.95 -1.62
CA SER A 1015 2.95 42.74 -0.78
C SER A 1015 1.80 41.89 -0.23
N SER A 1016 1.24 42.31 0.91
CA SER A 1016 -0.02 41.74 1.40
C SER A 1016 -1.14 42.00 0.39
N GLY A 1017 -1.85 40.94 0.01
CA GLY A 1017 -2.87 40.98 -1.04
C GLY A 1017 -2.34 40.81 -2.47
N ASP A 1018 -1.05 40.53 -2.66
CA ASP A 1018 -0.56 40.03 -3.96
C ASP A 1018 -1.30 38.74 -4.32
N PHE A 1019 -1.55 38.54 -5.61
CA PHE A 1019 -2.23 37.39 -6.15
C PHE A 1019 -1.27 36.22 -6.35
N VAL A 1020 -1.79 35.00 -6.24
CA VAL A 1020 -1.06 33.76 -6.53
C VAL A 1020 -1.81 32.93 -7.57
N TRP A 1021 -1.16 32.69 -8.70
CA TRP A 1021 -1.64 31.83 -9.78
C TRP A 1021 -0.76 30.59 -9.94
N LEU A 1022 -1.33 29.51 -10.45
CA LEU A 1022 -0.60 28.32 -10.89
C LEU A 1022 0.03 28.58 -12.28
N TRP A 1023 1.34 28.67 -12.35
CA TRP A 1023 2.10 29.00 -13.56
C TRP A 1023 2.57 27.76 -14.34
N LYS A 1024 2.92 26.68 -13.62
CA LYS A 1024 3.24 25.35 -14.20
C LYS A 1024 2.74 24.24 -13.30
N ASP A 1025 2.34 23.14 -13.93
CA ASP A 1025 1.74 21.93 -13.33
C ASP A 1025 2.77 20.88 -12.86
N SER A 1026 2.27 19.65 -12.65
CA SER A 1026 3.03 18.50 -12.16
C SER A 1026 3.93 17.82 -13.20
N ASP A 1027 3.79 18.11 -14.50
CA ASP A 1027 4.76 17.68 -15.53
C ASP A 1027 5.73 18.80 -15.92
N GLY A 1028 5.36 20.05 -15.64
CA GLY A 1028 6.13 21.27 -15.87
C GLY A 1028 5.69 22.06 -17.10
N THR A 1029 4.56 21.72 -17.70
CA THR A 1029 3.92 22.49 -18.78
C THR A 1029 3.50 23.88 -18.26
N GLN A 1030 3.50 24.90 -19.13
CA GLN A 1030 3.06 26.25 -18.76
C GLN A 1030 1.56 26.36 -18.98
N LEU A 1031 0.85 26.83 -17.96
CA LEU A 1031 -0.63 26.82 -17.95
C LEU A 1031 -1.28 28.16 -18.27
N ILE A 1032 -0.52 29.26 -18.36
CA ILE A 1032 -1.07 30.61 -18.53
C ILE A 1032 -0.36 31.35 -19.69
N TYR A 1033 -1.14 32.00 -20.55
CA TYR A 1033 -0.70 32.63 -21.81
C TYR A 1033 -1.30 34.04 -22.05
N GLY A 1034 -1.39 34.86 -21.00
CA GLY A 1034 -1.92 36.23 -21.10
C GLY A 1034 -1.47 37.16 -19.97
N ASP A 1035 -2.38 38.05 -19.55
CA ASP A 1035 -2.34 38.86 -18.34
C ASP A 1035 -2.99 38.13 -17.12
N ALA A 1036 -3.85 37.14 -17.36
CA ALA A 1036 -4.53 36.28 -16.38
C ALA A 1036 -4.89 34.91 -17.00
N PRO A 1037 -5.22 33.85 -16.22
CA PRO A 1037 -5.65 32.58 -16.80
C PRO A 1037 -7.09 32.63 -17.31
N ASP A 1038 -7.43 31.74 -18.23
CA ASP A 1038 -8.76 31.58 -18.80
C ASP A 1038 -9.72 30.89 -17.83
N ILE A 1039 -11.02 30.99 -18.10
CA ILE A 1039 -12.02 30.15 -17.42
C ILE A 1039 -12.13 28.82 -18.17
N GLY A 1040 -12.25 27.70 -17.44
CA GLY A 1040 -12.35 26.36 -18.00
C GLY A 1040 -11.02 25.60 -18.09
N ALA A 1041 -11.05 24.49 -18.83
CA ALA A 1041 -9.97 23.49 -18.90
C ALA A 1041 -8.79 23.83 -19.83
N PHE A 1042 -8.94 24.83 -20.72
CA PHE A 1042 -7.95 25.13 -21.76
C PHE A 1042 -7.66 26.62 -21.82
N GLU A 1043 -6.38 26.96 -21.80
CA GLU A 1043 -5.86 28.32 -21.98
C GLU A 1043 -5.78 28.69 -23.47
N TYR A 1044 -6.23 29.89 -23.84
CA TYR A 1044 -6.09 30.40 -25.20
C TYR A 1044 -4.68 30.94 -25.46
N CYS A 1045 -3.88 30.21 -26.26
CA CYS A 1045 -2.54 30.64 -26.66
C CYS A 1045 -2.50 31.24 -28.08
N ASP A 1046 -2.33 32.57 -28.19
CA ASP A 1046 -2.08 33.24 -29.48
C ASP A 1046 -0.67 32.93 -29.99
N ASN A 1047 -0.57 31.99 -30.94
CA ASN A 1047 0.64 31.60 -31.65
C ASN A 1047 1.36 32.75 -32.41
N SER A 1048 0.75 33.92 -32.57
CA SER A 1048 1.41 35.09 -33.16
C SER A 1048 2.13 35.99 -32.15
N THR A 1049 1.80 35.85 -30.85
CA THR A 1049 2.38 36.60 -29.72
C THR A 1049 3.23 35.70 -28.82
N TYR A 1050 2.78 34.47 -28.58
CA TYR A 1050 3.42 33.47 -27.74
C TYR A 1050 3.91 32.28 -28.58
N ASN A 1051 5.05 31.69 -28.22
CA ASN A 1051 5.54 30.46 -28.86
C ASN A 1051 4.87 29.23 -28.19
N CYS A 1052 3.57 29.07 -28.44
CA CYS A 1052 2.77 27.94 -27.95
C CYS A 1052 3.39 26.61 -28.41
N SER A 1053 3.34 25.57 -27.58
CA SER A 1053 3.80 24.26 -28.03
C SER A 1053 2.74 23.62 -28.92
N ALA A 1054 3.11 23.19 -30.13
CA ALA A 1054 2.21 22.46 -31.03
C ALA A 1054 1.81 21.05 -30.52
N THR A 1055 2.18 20.71 -29.28
CA THR A 1055 1.69 19.55 -28.52
C THR A 1055 0.37 19.82 -27.79
N GLU A 1056 -0.07 21.07 -27.70
CA GLU A 1056 -1.36 21.47 -27.08
C GLU A 1056 -2.56 21.31 -28.04
N THR A 1057 -2.46 20.42 -29.04
CA THR A 1057 -3.64 19.83 -29.67
C THR A 1057 -4.31 18.89 -28.66
N PRO A 1058 -5.63 18.95 -28.43
CA PRO A 1058 -6.29 18.02 -27.52
C PRO A 1058 -6.12 16.57 -27.99
N PRO A 1059 -6.35 15.59 -27.09
CA PRO A 1059 -6.85 14.29 -27.54
C PRO A 1059 -8.13 14.57 -28.35
N THR A 1060 -8.07 14.49 -29.68
CA THR A 1060 -9.26 14.66 -30.50
C THR A 1060 -10.23 13.55 -30.14
N LEU A 1061 -11.50 13.91 -29.95
CA LEU A 1061 -12.58 12.94 -30.05
C LEU A 1061 -12.44 12.26 -31.42
N PRO A 1062 -12.32 10.92 -31.51
CA PRO A 1062 -12.12 10.23 -32.78
C PRO A 1062 -13.24 10.56 -33.78
N ILE A 1063 -12.94 11.36 -34.81
CA ILE A 1063 -13.95 11.95 -35.70
C ILE A 1063 -14.21 11.02 -36.89
N CYS A 1064 -15.00 9.98 -36.63
CA CYS A 1064 -15.26 8.94 -37.60
C CYS A 1064 -15.81 9.44 -38.95
N GLY A 1065 -15.05 9.18 -40.02
CA GLY A 1065 -15.27 9.62 -41.39
C GLY A 1065 -14.40 10.80 -41.84
N ASN A 1066 -13.26 11.06 -41.19
CA ASN A 1066 -12.37 12.19 -41.50
C ASN A 1066 -11.16 11.84 -42.42
N LEU A 1067 -10.97 10.56 -42.75
CA LEU A 1067 -9.88 9.98 -43.56
C LEU A 1067 -8.51 9.84 -42.85
N ILE A 1068 -8.49 9.85 -41.51
CA ILE A 1068 -7.35 9.61 -40.63
C ILE A 1068 -7.81 8.61 -39.56
N VAL A 1069 -7.02 7.57 -39.26
CA VAL A 1069 -7.33 6.67 -38.12
C VAL A 1069 -6.74 7.28 -36.86
N GLU A 1070 -7.59 7.78 -35.99
CA GLU A 1070 -7.21 8.45 -34.74
C GLU A 1070 -7.10 7.47 -33.55
N SER A 1071 -6.53 7.90 -32.42
CA SER A 1071 -6.42 7.02 -31.23
C SER A 1071 -7.80 6.80 -30.62
N GLY A 1072 -8.31 5.58 -30.75
CA GLY A 1072 -9.68 5.19 -30.40
C GLY A 1072 -10.50 4.70 -31.60
N GLU A 1073 -9.93 4.77 -32.80
CA GLU A 1073 -10.54 4.22 -34.01
C GLU A 1073 -9.88 2.89 -34.40
N PHE A 1074 -10.71 1.87 -34.62
CA PHE A 1074 -10.23 0.63 -35.23
C PHE A 1074 -9.95 0.84 -36.73
N CYS A 1075 -10.69 1.75 -37.34
CA CYS A 1075 -10.59 2.18 -38.74
C CYS A 1075 -11.26 3.54 -38.90
N ASP A 1076 -10.99 4.23 -40.00
CA ASP A 1076 -11.78 5.37 -40.49
C ASP A 1076 -12.17 5.11 -41.95
N ASP A 1077 -13.46 5.17 -42.29
CA ASP A 1077 -14.03 5.04 -43.65
C ASP A 1077 -13.37 3.96 -44.55
N ILE A 1078 -12.33 4.31 -45.32
CA ILE A 1078 -11.54 3.41 -46.19
C ILE A 1078 -10.16 2.99 -45.62
N PHE A 1079 -9.70 3.64 -44.56
CA PHE A 1079 -8.44 3.40 -43.85
C PHE A 1079 -8.63 2.38 -42.72
N LEU A 1080 -8.50 1.10 -43.07
CA LEU A 1080 -8.77 -0.02 -42.15
C LEU A 1080 -7.62 -0.37 -41.20
N ASN A 1081 -6.72 0.58 -40.89
CA ASN A 1081 -5.51 0.38 -40.06
C ASN A 1081 -4.72 -0.93 -40.38
N GLY A 1082 -4.52 -1.20 -41.67
CA GLY A 1082 -3.85 -2.40 -42.17
C GLY A 1082 -4.63 -3.72 -42.02
N GLN A 1083 -5.83 -3.70 -41.43
CA GLN A 1083 -6.65 -4.88 -41.19
C GLN A 1083 -7.41 -5.36 -42.43
N THR A 1084 -7.72 -6.65 -42.43
CA THR A 1084 -8.47 -7.36 -43.47
C THR A 1084 -9.39 -8.39 -42.82
N CYS A 1085 -10.34 -8.96 -43.56
CA CYS A 1085 -11.14 -10.09 -43.06
C CYS A 1085 -10.26 -11.22 -42.48
N VAL A 1086 -9.08 -11.48 -43.08
CA VAL A 1086 -8.15 -12.52 -42.64
C VAL A 1086 -7.50 -12.19 -41.29
N THR A 1087 -7.08 -10.94 -41.07
CA THR A 1087 -6.52 -10.54 -39.77
C THR A 1087 -7.60 -10.39 -38.68
N GLN A 1088 -8.85 -10.19 -39.08
CA GLN A 1088 -10.03 -10.23 -38.21
C GLN A 1088 -10.61 -11.66 -38.01
N GLY A 1089 -9.96 -12.70 -38.56
CA GLY A 1089 -10.29 -14.11 -38.26
C GLY A 1089 -11.27 -14.80 -39.22
N PHE A 1090 -11.50 -14.26 -40.41
CA PHE A 1090 -12.36 -14.83 -41.46
C PHE A 1090 -11.55 -15.37 -42.65
N ASP A 1091 -12.05 -16.41 -43.33
CA ASP A 1091 -11.30 -17.04 -44.44
C ASP A 1091 -11.07 -16.09 -45.64
N SER A 1092 -12.05 -15.25 -45.99
CA SER A 1092 -11.93 -14.27 -47.08
C SER A 1092 -13.01 -13.19 -47.00
N GLY A 1093 -12.93 -12.15 -47.84
CA GLY A 1093 -14.01 -11.17 -48.02
C GLY A 1093 -13.48 -9.74 -48.19
N THR A 1094 -14.37 -8.77 -48.00
CA THR A 1094 -14.04 -7.34 -47.93
C THR A 1094 -14.40 -6.82 -46.54
N LEU A 1095 -13.43 -6.25 -45.84
CA LEU A 1095 -13.65 -5.56 -44.57
C LEU A 1095 -13.98 -4.09 -44.88
N SER A 1096 -14.85 -3.46 -44.12
CA SER A 1096 -15.17 -2.03 -44.22
C SER A 1096 -15.19 -1.38 -42.83
N CYS A 1097 -15.22 -0.06 -42.77
CA CYS A 1097 -15.44 0.65 -41.51
C CYS A 1097 -16.92 0.98 -41.30
N SER A 1098 -17.38 0.96 -40.05
CA SER A 1098 -18.71 1.41 -39.67
C SER A 1098 -18.74 2.93 -39.40
N ALA A 1099 -19.92 3.55 -39.39
CA ALA A 1099 -20.12 4.93 -38.95
C ALA A 1099 -20.00 5.11 -37.40
N SER A 1100 -19.26 4.23 -36.75
CA SER A 1100 -18.87 4.26 -35.34
C SER A 1100 -17.47 3.63 -35.18
N CYS A 1101 -16.63 3.85 -36.19
CA CYS A 1101 -15.20 3.54 -36.33
C CYS A 1101 -14.73 2.19 -35.76
N THR A 1102 -15.59 1.21 -35.98
CA THR A 1102 -15.44 -0.21 -35.67
C THR A 1102 -15.51 -1.01 -36.97
N PHE A 1103 -14.81 -2.14 -37.03
CA PHE A 1103 -14.79 -2.97 -38.24
C PHE A 1103 -16.16 -3.55 -38.58
N ASP A 1104 -16.70 -3.18 -39.74
CA ASP A 1104 -17.83 -3.86 -40.35
C ASP A 1104 -17.36 -5.14 -41.05
N ILE A 1105 -17.58 -6.25 -40.36
CA ILE A 1105 -17.31 -7.62 -40.79
C ILE A 1105 -18.41 -8.22 -41.68
N SER A 1106 -19.46 -7.50 -42.04
CA SER A 1106 -20.59 -8.03 -42.83
C SER A 1106 -20.21 -8.41 -44.27
N GLY A 1107 -19.12 -7.84 -44.80
CA GLY A 1107 -18.49 -8.24 -46.06
C GLY A 1107 -17.46 -9.38 -45.94
N CYS A 1108 -17.21 -9.89 -44.73
CA CYS A 1108 -16.33 -11.03 -44.48
C CYS A 1108 -17.08 -12.37 -44.51
N THR A 1109 -16.36 -13.45 -44.86
CA THR A 1109 -16.93 -14.76 -45.16
C THR A 1109 -16.04 -15.89 -44.67
N ASN A 1110 -16.67 -16.93 -44.13
CA ASN A 1110 -16.05 -18.22 -43.84
C ASN A 1110 -16.52 -19.25 -44.88
N ILE A 1111 -15.66 -20.19 -45.24
CA ILE A 1111 -15.83 -21.07 -46.41
C ILE A 1111 -16.89 -22.17 -46.19
N GLU A 1112 -17.38 -22.36 -44.96
CA GLU A 1112 -18.32 -23.45 -44.61
C GLU A 1112 -19.82 -23.19 -44.88
N ASP A 1113 -20.24 -22.11 -45.57
CA ASP A 1113 -21.64 -21.97 -46.04
C ASP A 1113 -21.79 -21.66 -47.54
N GLN A 1114 -21.71 -22.72 -48.36
CA GLN A 1114 -22.17 -22.77 -49.74
C GLN A 1114 -22.86 -24.12 -50.07
N SER A 1115 -24.05 -24.36 -49.50
CA SER A 1115 -24.89 -25.51 -49.93
C SER A 1115 -26.41 -25.28 -49.91
N SER A 1116 -26.86 -24.13 -50.41
CA SER A 1116 -28.29 -23.82 -50.61
C SER A 1116 -28.93 -24.66 -51.74
N GLY A 1117 -29.21 -25.95 -51.48
CA GLY A 1117 -29.50 -26.95 -52.52
C GLY A 1117 -30.49 -28.07 -52.17
N SER A 1118 -31.74 -27.74 -51.86
CA SER A 1118 -32.93 -28.60 -52.04
C SER A 1118 -32.90 -30.08 -51.55
N GLY A 1119 -33.33 -30.29 -50.29
CA GLY A 1119 -34.42 -31.24 -50.02
C GLY A 1119 -34.14 -32.62 -49.39
N GLY A 1120 -34.78 -32.86 -48.24
CA GLY A 1120 -35.46 -34.12 -47.93
C GLY A 1120 -34.67 -35.32 -47.38
N GLY A 1121 -35.01 -35.74 -46.16
CA GLY A 1121 -35.05 -37.17 -45.79
C GLY A 1121 -34.03 -37.65 -44.76
N GLY A 1122 -34.47 -37.71 -43.50
CA GLY A 1122 -33.69 -38.13 -42.33
C GLY A 1122 -33.08 -39.55 -42.33
N GLY A 1123 -32.10 -39.73 -41.43
CA GLY A 1123 -31.62 -41.05 -41.00
C GLY A 1123 -30.12 -41.09 -40.67
N GLY A 1124 -29.71 -40.70 -39.45
CA GLY A 1124 -28.29 -40.79 -39.04
C GLY A 1124 -27.96 -40.64 -37.54
N GLY A 1125 -28.92 -40.23 -36.70
CA GLY A 1125 -28.66 -39.83 -35.30
C GLY A 1125 -28.37 -40.96 -34.28
N ILE A 1126 -27.80 -42.10 -34.70
CA ILE A 1126 -27.47 -43.23 -33.80
C ILE A 1126 -25.99 -43.64 -33.89
N SER A 1127 -25.30 -43.45 -35.02
CA SER A 1127 -23.84 -43.71 -35.11
C SER A 1127 -23.03 -42.68 -34.32
N LYS A 1128 -23.23 -41.39 -34.60
CA LYS A 1128 -22.50 -40.29 -33.94
C LYS A 1128 -22.64 -40.26 -32.41
N LEU A 1129 -23.75 -40.77 -31.86
CA LEU A 1129 -23.93 -40.88 -30.41
C LEU A 1129 -23.18 -42.09 -29.81
N LYS A 1130 -22.91 -43.13 -30.59
CA LYS A 1130 -22.05 -44.24 -30.18
C LYS A 1130 -20.58 -43.81 -30.18
N GLU A 1131 -20.15 -43.16 -31.26
CA GLU A 1131 -18.79 -42.61 -31.41
C GLU A 1131 -18.47 -41.60 -30.28
N ALA A 1132 -19.38 -40.68 -29.97
CA ALA A 1132 -19.21 -39.71 -28.88
C ALA A 1132 -19.29 -40.31 -27.45
N ILE A 1133 -19.76 -41.56 -27.29
CA ILE A 1133 -19.73 -42.28 -26.00
C ILE A 1133 -18.44 -43.09 -25.88
N GLU A 1134 -17.97 -43.68 -26.98
CA GLU A 1134 -16.71 -44.43 -27.01
C GLU A 1134 -15.50 -43.48 -26.83
N ASP A 1135 -15.47 -42.32 -27.52
CA ASP A 1135 -14.45 -41.27 -27.31
C ASP A 1135 -14.36 -40.76 -25.85
N VAL A 1136 -15.50 -40.66 -25.15
CA VAL A 1136 -15.54 -40.25 -23.74
C VAL A 1136 -15.11 -41.38 -22.81
N VAL A 1137 -15.43 -42.65 -23.12
CA VAL A 1137 -14.96 -43.80 -22.34
C VAL A 1137 -13.46 -43.99 -22.50
N ASP A 1138 -12.94 -43.92 -23.72
CA ASP A 1138 -11.52 -44.12 -24.01
C ASP A 1138 -10.66 -43.02 -23.34
N LYS A 1139 -11.10 -41.75 -23.37
CA LYS A 1139 -10.43 -40.66 -22.63
C LYS A 1139 -10.47 -40.83 -21.11
N ILE A 1140 -11.54 -41.42 -20.56
CA ILE A 1140 -11.61 -41.73 -19.13
C ILE A 1140 -10.67 -42.89 -18.76
N VAL A 1141 -10.49 -43.88 -19.65
CA VAL A 1141 -9.49 -44.95 -19.46
C VAL A 1141 -8.08 -44.38 -19.55
N GLU A 1142 -7.78 -43.54 -20.54
CA GLU A 1142 -6.48 -42.88 -20.72
C GLU A 1142 -6.07 -42.03 -19.51
N ILE A 1143 -7.01 -41.26 -18.94
CA ILE A 1143 -6.79 -40.50 -17.69
C ILE A 1143 -6.55 -41.43 -16.48
N VAL A 1144 -7.23 -42.58 -16.41
CA VAL A 1144 -7.03 -43.55 -15.32
C VAL A 1144 -5.67 -44.25 -15.44
N ASP A 1145 -5.25 -44.63 -16.63
CA ASP A 1145 -3.93 -45.25 -16.87
C ASP A 1145 -2.78 -44.23 -16.69
N ASP A 1146 -2.95 -42.96 -17.04
CA ASP A 1146 -1.99 -41.89 -16.76
C ASP A 1146 -1.83 -41.61 -15.25
N ILE A 1147 -2.91 -41.74 -14.47
CA ILE A 1147 -2.86 -41.63 -13.00
C ILE A 1147 -2.19 -42.88 -12.38
N ILE A 1148 -2.52 -44.09 -12.86
CA ILE A 1148 -1.94 -45.35 -12.35
C ILE A 1148 -0.46 -45.48 -12.70
N SER A 1149 -0.02 -44.97 -13.86
CA SER A 1149 1.38 -45.04 -14.30
C SER A 1149 2.30 -43.99 -13.67
N LYS A 1150 1.77 -43.04 -12.89
CA LYS A 1150 2.55 -41.96 -12.25
C LYS A 1150 2.94 -42.22 -10.78
N GLU A 1151 2.73 -43.42 -10.24
CA GLU A 1151 3.35 -43.84 -8.98
C GLU A 1151 4.86 -44.16 -9.16
N SER A 1152 5.66 -43.10 -9.28
CA SER A 1152 7.12 -43.02 -9.11
C SER A 1152 8.05 -43.76 -10.10
N PRO A 1153 9.00 -43.02 -10.70
CA PRO A 1153 10.41 -43.39 -10.75
C PRO A 1153 11.09 -42.99 -9.43
N GLU A 1154 12.03 -43.80 -8.93
CA GLU A 1154 12.80 -43.48 -7.72
C GLU A 1154 13.82 -42.35 -7.97
N GLU A 1155 13.58 -41.15 -7.46
CA GLU A 1155 14.65 -40.15 -7.34
C GLU A 1155 15.55 -40.51 -6.17
N LYS A 1156 16.76 -40.99 -6.48
CA LYS A 1156 17.78 -41.32 -5.48
C LYS A 1156 18.39 -40.05 -4.89
N ILE A 1157 17.92 -39.68 -3.70
CA ILE A 1157 18.67 -38.83 -2.79
C ILE A 1157 19.61 -39.73 -1.98
N ASP A 1158 20.93 -39.58 -2.15
CA ASP A 1158 21.91 -40.17 -1.22
C ASP A 1158 21.81 -39.40 0.11
N ILE A 1159 21.51 -40.13 1.19
CA ILE A 1159 21.42 -39.59 2.56
C ILE A 1159 22.54 -40.22 3.38
N ASP A 1160 23.33 -39.38 4.06
CA ASP A 1160 24.44 -39.82 4.89
C ASP A 1160 23.92 -40.43 6.22
N LEU A 1161 24.13 -41.73 6.40
CA LEU A 1161 23.49 -42.52 7.46
C LEU A 1161 24.11 -42.36 8.85
N GLU A 1162 25.11 -41.49 9.01
CA GLU A 1162 25.67 -41.14 10.33
C GLU A 1162 25.07 -39.87 10.95
N ASN A 1163 24.16 -39.14 10.27
CA ASN A 1163 23.43 -38.01 10.86
C ASN A 1163 22.14 -38.45 11.61
N PRO A 1164 21.98 -38.16 12.91
CA PRO A 1164 20.75 -38.47 13.64
C PRO A 1164 19.50 -37.71 13.19
N GLN A 1165 19.62 -36.51 12.61
CA GLN A 1165 18.45 -35.67 12.28
C GLN A 1165 17.64 -36.18 11.07
N ASP A 1166 18.26 -36.89 10.14
CA ASP A 1166 17.59 -37.36 8.91
C ASP A 1166 16.71 -38.61 9.11
N GLN A 1167 16.77 -39.26 10.27
CA GLN A 1167 15.98 -40.48 10.51
C GLN A 1167 14.48 -40.21 10.74
N GLU A 1168 14.10 -39.06 11.31
CA GLU A 1168 12.68 -38.78 11.62
C GLU A 1168 11.87 -38.31 10.38
N LEU A 1169 12.43 -37.50 9.48
CA LEU A 1169 11.73 -37.02 8.28
C LEU A 1169 11.23 -38.16 7.38
N SER A 1170 12.01 -39.24 7.27
CA SER A 1170 11.69 -40.39 6.42
C SER A 1170 10.40 -41.14 6.82
N GLY A 1171 9.99 -41.03 8.09
CA GLY A 1171 8.83 -41.74 8.65
C GLY A 1171 7.50 -41.03 8.46
N GLY A 1172 7.49 -39.69 8.47
CA GLY A 1172 6.26 -38.89 8.34
C GLY A 1172 5.70 -38.88 6.93
N ILE A 1173 6.55 -38.56 5.94
CA ILE A 1173 6.16 -38.33 4.54
C ILE A 1173 5.47 -39.57 3.94
N ARG A 1174 5.95 -40.78 4.26
CA ARG A 1174 5.38 -42.05 3.73
C ARG A 1174 3.96 -42.38 4.22
N LYS A 1175 3.42 -41.69 5.23
CA LYS A 1175 2.02 -41.92 5.70
C LYS A 1175 1.02 -40.91 5.15
N GLN A 1176 1.42 -39.64 5.03
CA GLN A 1176 0.47 -38.55 4.77
C GLN A 1176 -0.13 -38.60 3.36
N HIS A 1177 0.64 -38.99 2.34
CA HIS A 1177 0.18 -39.07 0.95
C HIS A 1177 -0.93 -40.12 0.69
N SER A 1178 -1.02 -41.17 1.52
CA SER A 1178 -1.95 -42.28 1.26
C SER A 1178 -3.42 -41.98 1.60
N LEU A 1179 -3.70 -41.14 2.60
CA LEU A 1179 -5.08 -40.83 3.00
C LEU A 1179 -5.77 -39.85 2.03
N THR A 1180 -5.05 -38.85 1.53
CA THR A 1180 -5.61 -37.81 0.64
C THR A 1180 -6.07 -38.41 -0.68
N ALA A 1181 -5.31 -39.35 -1.25
CA ALA A 1181 -5.67 -40.07 -2.46
C ALA A 1181 -6.97 -40.88 -2.28
N VAL A 1182 -7.10 -41.64 -1.18
CA VAL A 1182 -8.29 -42.46 -0.88
C VAL A 1182 -9.55 -41.59 -0.72
N ALA A 1183 -9.42 -40.41 -0.10
CA ALA A 1183 -10.54 -39.46 0.02
C ALA A 1183 -11.02 -38.94 -1.34
N ILE A 1184 -10.09 -38.52 -2.22
CA ILE A 1184 -10.40 -37.99 -3.55
C ILE A 1184 -11.04 -39.07 -4.44
N VAL A 1185 -10.46 -40.28 -4.49
CA VAL A 1185 -11.02 -41.41 -5.25
C VAL A 1185 -12.43 -41.77 -4.78
N SER A 1186 -12.70 -41.71 -3.47
CA SER A 1186 -14.03 -41.97 -2.90
C SER A 1186 -15.07 -40.94 -3.36
N ILE A 1187 -14.70 -39.65 -3.42
CA ILE A 1187 -15.60 -38.57 -3.88
C ILE A 1187 -15.91 -38.73 -5.37
N ILE A 1188 -14.90 -38.99 -6.20
CA ILE A 1188 -15.06 -39.20 -7.65
C ILE A 1188 -15.99 -40.39 -7.93
N PHE A 1189 -15.83 -41.50 -7.19
CA PHE A 1189 -16.69 -42.68 -7.33
C PHE A 1189 -18.17 -42.37 -7.00
N VAL A 1190 -18.43 -41.57 -5.96
CA VAL A 1190 -19.81 -41.14 -5.62
C VAL A 1190 -20.41 -40.29 -6.73
N LEU A 1191 -19.67 -39.34 -7.31
CA LEU A 1191 -20.16 -38.48 -8.40
C LEU A 1191 -20.49 -39.29 -9.67
N LEU A 1192 -19.63 -40.26 -10.04
CA LEU A 1192 -19.87 -41.16 -11.18
C LEU A 1192 -21.14 -42.01 -10.99
N VAL A 1193 -21.36 -42.56 -9.78
CA VAL A 1193 -22.57 -43.34 -9.46
C VAL A 1193 -23.83 -42.46 -9.53
N PHE A 1194 -23.78 -41.21 -9.05
CA PHE A 1194 -24.89 -40.26 -9.22
C PHE A 1194 -25.19 -39.96 -10.69
N GLY A 1195 -24.17 -39.71 -11.51
CA GLY A 1195 -24.31 -39.48 -12.95
C GLY A 1195 -24.96 -40.64 -13.69
N LEU A 1196 -24.56 -41.88 -13.38
CA LEU A 1196 -25.15 -43.10 -13.95
C LEU A 1196 -26.62 -43.29 -13.55
N ILE A 1197 -26.95 -43.09 -12.27
CA ILE A 1197 -28.33 -43.21 -11.77
C ILE A 1197 -29.25 -42.14 -12.41
N TYR A 1198 -28.77 -40.89 -12.52
CA TYR A 1198 -29.52 -39.82 -13.19
C TYR A 1198 -29.75 -40.11 -14.67
N THR A 1199 -28.71 -40.57 -15.38
CA THR A 1199 -28.78 -40.91 -16.81
C THR A 1199 -29.75 -42.06 -17.07
N ALA A 1200 -29.73 -43.10 -16.22
CA ALA A 1200 -30.68 -44.21 -16.29
C ALA A 1200 -32.14 -43.76 -16.06
N TYR A 1201 -32.37 -42.84 -15.11
CA TYR A 1201 -33.69 -42.25 -14.87
C TYR A 1201 -34.20 -41.45 -16.09
N VAL A 1202 -33.34 -40.64 -16.71
CA VAL A 1202 -33.68 -39.85 -17.92
C VAL A 1202 -34.00 -40.77 -19.11
N LEU A 1203 -33.20 -41.82 -19.33
CA LEU A 1203 -33.45 -42.83 -20.36
C LEU A 1203 -34.79 -43.54 -20.15
N TRP A 1204 -35.08 -44.01 -18.93
CA TRP A 1204 -36.35 -44.67 -18.60
C TRP A 1204 -37.56 -43.74 -18.83
N LYS A 1205 -37.45 -42.46 -18.47
CA LYS A 1205 -38.47 -41.43 -18.69
C LYS A 1205 -38.74 -41.17 -20.18
N ARG A 1206 -37.70 -41.21 -21.03
CA ARG A 1206 -37.83 -41.11 -22.50
C ARG A 1206 -38.44 -42.38 -23.12
N ILE A 1207 -38.04 -43.57 -22.65
CA ILE A 1207 -38.60 -44.85 -23.15
C ILE A 1207 -40.10 -44.93 -22.87
N ILE A 1208 -40.55 -44.67 -21.64
CA ILE A 1208 -41.98 -44.76 -21.28
C ILE A 1208 -42.85 -43.70 -21.99
N SER A 1209 -42.34 -42.49 -22.23
CA SER A 1209 -43.10 -41.50 -23.02
C SER A 1209 -43.22 -41.91 -24.49
N SER A 1210 -42.21 -42.57 -25.07
CA SER A 1210 -42.27 -43.09 -26.44
C SER A 1210 -43.29 -44.23 -26.60
N GLU A 1211 -43.30 -45.21 -25.69
CA GLU A 1211 -44.22 -46.36 -25.71
C GLU A 1211 -45.68 -45.94 -25.57
N PHE A 1212 -46.00 -45.04 -24.63
CA PHE A 1212 -47.37 -44.57 -24.41
C PHE A 1212 -47.94 -43.69 -25.54
N SER A 1213 -47.10 -43.21 -26.47
CA SER A 1213 -47.57 -42.50 -27.68
C SER A 1213 -48.17 -43.44 -28.75
N LYS A 1214 -47.83 -44.73 -28.74
CA LYS A 1214 -48.22 -45.70 -29.78
C LYS A 1214 -49.38 -46.58 -29.32
N GLY A 1215 -50.56 -45.98 -29.18
CA GLY A 1215 -51.76 -46.66 -28.69
C GLY A 1215 -52.28 -47.81 -29.58
N LYS A 1216 -51.82 -49.04 -29.34
CA LYS A 1216 -52.52 -50.27 -29.75
C LYS A 1216 -52.36 -51.40 -28.73
N LYS A 1217 -53.43 -52.17 -28.56
CA LYS A 1217 -53.56 -53.22 -27.53
C LYS A 1217 -52.68 -54.43 -27.85
N ASN A 1218 -51.95 -54.94 -26.85
CA ASN A 1218 -51.94 -56.37 -26.56
C ASN A 1218 -51.59 -56.65 -25.11
N LYS A 1219 -52.00 -57.82 -24.59
CA LYS A 1219 -51.75 -58.25 -23.21
C LYS A 1219 -50.58 -59.24 -23.15
N LYS A 1220 -49.55 -58.91 -22.40
CA LYS A 1220 -48.93 -59.81 -21.41
C LYS A 1220 -48.18 -58.98 -20.37
#